data_AF-K3WNA0-F1
#
_entry.id   AF-K3WNA0-F1
#
_cell.length_a   1.000
_cell.length_b   1.000
_cell.length_c   1.000
_cell.angle_alpha   90.00
_cell.angle_beta   90.00
_cell.angle_gamma   90.00
#
_symmetry.space_group_name_H-M   'P 1'
#
loop_
_entity.id
_entity.type
_entity.pdbx_description
1 polymer ?
#
loop_
_entity_poly.entity_id
_entity_poly.type
_entity_poly.pdbx_seq_one_letter_code
_entity_poly.pdbx_strand_id
1 'polypeptide(L)'
;MAPLCACIRAPTATRAASRQRRVSTSLLLLLLVATLVVGVSSSADVLRDATRLRRRLVAAQTTNETAACATAAASSPYAAYLTAIPETGGLRSCLANNLNSLLPALSGSTCSLTTIISLFSSTTDSDVSAFMEFFNALLAGLSTSSSGSASTTATTSASTFLSSWSTNSTKTQGFCNAMNSKIGPCVQALVPTLLSVLRSGPACCSSITEYVDVINLIVPTGKSVEQTLFDIVNGLHKTMCTTSGTSTLCGQTLINYLASATESSSLLSSIVFKAGLPLYVLPDTDTCAALDAKTIDSRVTSGTSVPYFAYSCCSAGLVSLLESVDASLAFLFGNTVPEMLNLITARQNATTATQFRSFYTEIKACSFSQTCTDPTFVLPSNAGTATVASSTAAAAKTAHPQNVACTKVEMCNADNVCSSVCSAGTAQIAPWAARAISYQRNQSYDKSICYTQLPATHNSATTLARGYGNRDQLINQVLNASNANSFMRTNNQFLSVVDQLRIGARFVEVDAHYYGGMIRSGHCSDVSISLIDDASAALVSELGTILGDTVTIEWQASLFGCLPSLSGIRAEEARPHSETIAEVADWITANPTELVIIYTEIGSELTAFSKIDALLQLYQSSFGDLIFTPADLTTAGGSWDAFTLSELIGKGKRVILVATPTANTLMFGMRSLCDGWSDSPGSVEYNSGRIVRAFSSALHYATLSEAALSGGSDDASRAVTTSTIPTLVNAGVNFIAPDGLDGQTMEAMVWSWASREPSIGDVAVQISATDGRWYGVPASTTIPNVACVSSSDRTSWRLVSQGSSCPSGFATGHPQLAIENAALVAVLKATGSDTVAQLNVDISAFPVITEADEQAFQNALASSSNSTSNPGTSGSSTPAPTTERASAANSCVNGSLWLSALLASWMMLVA
;
A
#
# COMPACT_ATOMS: atom_id res chain seq x y z
N MET A 1 2.29 -51.31 -9.20
CA MET A 1 1.98 -52.55 -8.46
C MET A 1 2.42 -52.36 -7.02
N ALA A 2 1.47 -52.16 -6.10
CA ALA A 2 1.67 -52.44 -4.67
C ALA A 2 1.31 -53.92 -4.40
N PRO A 3 1.78 -54.53 -3.29
CA PRO A 3 0.99 -54.58 -2.03
C PRO A 3 1.88 -54.44 -0.77
N LEU A 4 1.47 -53.84 0.37
CA LEU A 4 0.37 -54.05 1.33
C LEU A 4 0.46 -55.32 2.23
N CYS A 5 0.68 -55.10 3.54
CA CYS A 5 0.06 -55.72 4.73
C CYS A 5 0.84 -55.23 5.99
N ALA A 6 0.35 -54.38 6.91
CA ALA A 6 -0.87 -54.34 7.74
C ALA A 6 -0.92 -55.40 8.86
N CYS A 7 -0.88 -54.93 10.12
CA CYS A 7 -1.50 -55.60 11.26
C CYS A 7 -2.25 -54.58 12.13
N ILE A 8 -3.46 -54.98 12.50
CA ILE A 8 -4.60 -54.24 13.03
C ILE A 8 -4.90 -54.75 14.45
N ARG A 9 -5.31 -53.87 15.38
CA ARG A 9 -6.53 -54.06 16.21
C ARG A 9 -6.91 -52.85 17.08
N ALA A 10 -8.09 -52.29 16.78
CA ALA A 10 -9.02 -51.57 17.67
C ALA A 10 -10.23 -52.54 17.94
N PRO A 11 -11.41 -52.20 18.53
CA PRO A 11 -11.94 -50.90 19.02
C PRO A 11 -12.85 -50.95 20.30
N THR A 12 -13.34 -49.78 20.76
CA THR A 12 -14.74 -49.43 21.17
C THR A 12 -14.74 -48.04 21.86
N ALA A 13 -15.03 -46.91 21.18
CA ALA A 13 -16.34 -46.32 20.79
C ALA A 13 -17.09 -45.56 21.93
N THR A 14 -17.13 -44.21 21.92
CA THR A 14 -18.30 -43.41 21.46
C THR A 14 -18.24 -41.88 21.79
N ARG A 15 -18.72 -41.10 20.81
CA ARG A 15 -19.34 -39.74 20.83
C ARG A 15 -18.50 -38.45 20.71
N ALA A 16 -18.44 -37.99 19.45
CA ALA A 16 -19.20 -36.84 18.91
C ALA A 16 -18.38 -35.62 18.45
N ALA A 17 -18.69 -35.22 17.21
CA ALA A 17 -17.94 -34.33 16.34
C ALA A 17 -18.41 -32.87 16.35
N SER A 18 -17.60 -32.04 15.69
CA SER A 18 -17.93 -30.87 14.84
C SER A 18 -17.63 -29.46 15.39
N ARG A 19 -16.74 -28.73 14.70
CA ARG A 19 -17.09 -27.56 13.88
C ARG A 19 -15.91 -27.05 13.03
N GLN A 20 -16.04 -27.22 11.71
CA GLN A 20 -15.43 -26.41 10.65
C GLN A 20 -16.08 -25.01 10.58
N ARG A 21 -15.44 -24.05 9.87
CA ARG A 21 -15.98 -23.15 8.80
C ARG A 21 -15.15 -21.86 8.71
N ARG A 22 -14.98 -21.13 7.60
CA ARG A 22 -15.05 -21.22 6.12
C ARG A 22 -14.73 -19.77 5.66
N VAL A 23 -13.94 -19.59 4.59
CA VAL A 23 -13.37 -18.29 4.14
C VAL A 23 -13.99 -17.82 2.81
N SER A 24 -14.04 -16.49 2.63
CA SER A 24 -14.31 -15.70 1.40
C SER A 24 -15.73 -15.50 0.89
N THR A 25 -16.32 -14.32 1.20
CA THR A 25 -17.45 -13.67 0.48
C THR A 25 -17.70 -12.19 0.86
N SER A 26 -16.83 -11.51 1.63
CA SER A 26 -17.28 -10.51 2.63
C SER A 26 -17.69 -9.10 2.18
N LEU A 27 -17.13 -8.50 1.11
CA LEU A 27 -17.29 -7.05 0.93
C LEU A 27 -18.53 -6.64 0.12
N LEU A 28 -18.84 -7.35 -0.97
CA LEU A 28 -20.15 -7.21 -1.62
C LEU A 28 -21.27 -7.81 -0.78
N LEU A 29 -20.94 -8.78 0.07
CA LEU A 29 -21.87 -9.25 1.09
C LEU A 29 -22.10 -8.18 2.16
N LEU A 30 -21.21 -7.23 2.43
CA LEU A 30 -21.49 -6.07 3.30
C LEU A 30 -22.52 -5.11 2.69
N LEU A 31 -22.43 -4.89 1.37
CA LEU A 31 -23.41 -4.17 0.56
C LEU A 31 -24.78 -4.86 0.50
N LEU A 32 -24.78 -6.20 0.42
CA LEU A 32 -25.98 -7.03 0.44
C LEU A 32 -26.49 -7.28 1.86
N VAL A 33 -25.65 -7.20 2.88
CA VAL A 33 -26.01 -7.47 4.27
C VAL A 33 -26.55 -6.21 4.97
N ALA A 34 -26.25 -5.03 4.43
CA ALA A 34 -27.08 -3.86 4.66
C ALA A 34 -28.54 -4.23 4.42
N THR A 35 -28.84 -4.91 3.30
CA THR A 35 -30.20 -5.30 2.93
C THR A 35 -30.90 -6.35 3.81
N LEU A 36 -30.35 -6.72 4.96
CA LEU A 36 -30.44 -8.09 5.43
C LEU A 36 -30.78 -8.26 6.93
N VAL A 37 -31.24 -7.19 7.59
CA VAL A 37 -31.41 -7.18 9.04
C VAL A 37 -32.66 -6.38 9.44
N VAL A 38 -33.81 -7.03 9.65
CA VAL A 38 -34.40 -7.39 10.97
C VAL A 38 -35.83 -7.92 10.89
N GLY A 39 -35.99 -9.13 11.44
CA GLY A 39 -37.23 -9.78 11.88
C GLY A 39 -37.93 -9.18 13.10
N VAL A 40 -39.06 -8.45 13.03
CA VAL A 40 -40.18 -8.58 14.00
C VAL A 40 -41.53 -8.15 13.39
N SER A 41 -42.54 -9.01 13.51
CA SER A 41 -43.96 -8.60 13.50
C SER A 41 -44.46 -8.36 14.94
N SER A 42 -45.03 -7.17 15.14
CA SER A 42 -45.99 -6.75 16.18
C SER A 42 -45.78 -7.20 17.63
N SER A 43 -45.19 -6.32 18.47
CA SER A 43 -45.77 -5.86 19.76
C SER A 43 -44.79 -4.97 20.52
N ALA A 44 -45.28 -3.85 21.07
CA ALA A 44 -44.52 -2.85 21.83
C ALA A 44 -43.85 -3.40 23.12
N ASP A 45 -44.12 -4.65 23.49
CA ASP A 45 -43.58 -5.31 24.67
C ASP A 45 -42.15 -5.86 24.47
N VAL A 46 -41.72 -6.15 23.23
CA VAL A 46 -40.39 -6.72 22.93
C VAL A 46 -39.25 -5.70 23.07
N LEU A 47 -39.51 -4.40 22.82
CA LEU A 47 -38.50 -3.34 22.99
C LEU A 47 -38.08 -3.13 24.45
N ARG A 48 -38.97 -3.45 25.42
CA ARG A 48 -38.72 -3.26 26.86
C ARG A 48 -37.84 -4.34 27.48
N ASP A 49 -37.85 -5.56 26.94
CA ASP A 49 -37.01 -6.67 27.42
C ASP A 49 -35.60 -6.66 26.82
N ALA A 50 -35.44 -6.20 25.57
CA ALA A 50 -34.12 -6.01 24.96
C ALA A 50 -33.25 -4.98 25.72
N THR A 51 -33.86 -3.93 26.26
CA THR A 51 -33.15 -2.93 27.10
C THR A 51 -32.75 -3.48 28.49
N ARG A 52 -33.47 -4.49 29.00
CA ARG A 52 -33.15 -5.16 30.28
C ARG A 52 -32.05 -6.21 30.11
N LEU A 53 -32.04 -6.93 28.99
CA LEU A 53 -30.99 -7.90 28.66
C LEU A 53 -29.63 -7.19 28.39
N ARG A 54 -29.67 -6.05 27.68
CA ARG A 54 -28.48 -5.19 27.45
C ARG A 54 -27.86 -4.70 28.76
N ARG A 55 -28.67 -4.30 29.75
CA ARG A 55 -28.18 -3.89 31.07
C ARG A 55 -27.51 -5.03 31.86
N ARG A 56 -27.91 -6.28 31.62
CA ARG A 56 -27.30 -7.46 32.24
C ARG A 56 -26.00 -7.91 31.55
N LEU A 57 -25.89 -7.74 30.24
CA LEU A 57 -24.70 -8.13 29.46
C LEU A 57 -23.59 -7.07 29.51
N VAL A 58 -23.93 -5.78 29.58
CA VAL A 58 -22.96 -4.68 29.76
C VAL A 58 -22.26 -4.75 31.13
N ALA A 59 -22.89 -5.38 32.12
CA ALA A 59 -22.30 -5.57 33.45
C ALA A 59 -21.20 -6.67 33.52
N ALA A 60 -20.93 -7.38 32.43
CA ALA A 60 -20.00 -8.53 32.39
C ALA A 60 -18.78 -8.35 31.46
N GLN A 61 -18.49 -7.13 30.99
CA GLN A 61 -17.40 -6.88 30.04
C GLN A 61 -16.03 -6.75 30.73
N THR A 62 -15.34 -7.88 30.90
CA THR A 62 -13.87 -7.91 30.93
C THR A 62 -13.37 -9.13 30.15
N THR A 63 -12.51 -8.85 29.16
CA THR A 63 -11.70 -9.77 28.34
C THR A 63 -12.43 -10.63 27.29
N ASN A 64 -12.14 -10.33 26.02
CA ASN A 64 -12.53 -11.00 24.77
C ASN A 64 -13.87 -10.58 24.15
N GLU A 65 -13.88 -9.37 23.55
CA GLU A 65 -15.04 -8.77 22.86
C GLU A 65 -15.64 -9.71 21.81
N THR A 66 -14.82 -10.41 21.01
CA THR A 66 -15.31 -11.31 19.94
C THR A 66 -16.19 -12.45 20.46
N ALA A 67 -15.81 -13.06 21.58
CA ALA A 67 -16.60 -14.15 22.19
C ALA A 67 -17.89 -13.63 22.83
N ALA A 68 -17.84 -12.44 23.45
CA ALA A 68 -19.01 -11.76 23.99
C ALA A 68 -19.99 -11.34 22.88
N CYS A 69 -19.48 -10.83 21.76
CA CYS A 69 -20.24 -10.44 20.58
C CYS A 69 -20.93 -11.64 19.91
N ALA A 70 -20.21 -12.75 19.73
CA ALA A 70 -20.76 -14.00 19.19
C ALA A 70 -21.82 -14.61 20.14
N THR A 71 -21.61 -14.52 21.45
CA THR A 71 -22.57 -14.99 22.46
C THR A 71 -23.83 -14.12 22.48
N ALA A 72 -23.69 -12.80 22.39
CA ALA A 72 -24.82 -11.87 22.24
C ALA A 72 -25.61 -12.15 20.95
N ALA A 73 -24.92 -12.47 19.85
CA ALA A 73 -25.57 -12.86 18.59
C ALA A 73 -26.32 -14.20 18.70
N ALA A 74 -25.74 -15.19 19.36
CA ALA A 74 -26.34 -16.51 19.57
C ALA A 74 -27.51 -16.50 20.58
N SER A 75 -27.49 -15.57 21.55
CA SER A 75 -28.55 -15.37 22.55
C SER A 75 -29.61 -14.34 22.14
N SER A 76 -29.45 -13.74 20.96
CA SER A 76 -30.42 -12.82 20.38
C SER A 76 -31.74 -13.55 20.08
N PRO A 77 -32.91 -12.92 20.28
CA PRO A 77 -34.20 -13.47 19.82
C PRO A 77 -34.26 -13.70 18.30
N TYR A 78 -33.26 -13.21 17.54
CA TYR A 78 -33.15 -13.36 16.09
C TYR A 78 -32.10 -14.39 15.65
N ALA A 79 -31.51 -15.16 16.58
CA ALA A 79 -30.40 -16.07 16.33
C ALA A 79 -30.66 -17.06 15.17
N ALA A 80 -31.88 -17.58 15.05
CA ALA A 80 -32.26 -18.50 13.96
C ALA A 80 -32.11 -17.87 12.57
N TYR A 81 -32.48 -16.60 12.40
CA TYR A 81 -32.37 -15.86 11.13
C TYR A 81 -30.93 -15.39 10.88
N LEU A 82 -30.26 -14.93 11.92
CA LEU A 82 -28.86 -14.50 11.86
C LEU A 82 -27.93 -15.65 11.44
N THR A 83 -28.28 -16.92 11.70
CA THR A 83 -27.45 -18.06 11.27
C THR A 83 -27.29 -18.20 9.75
N ALA A 84 -28.19 -17.61 8.96
CA ALA A 84 -28.07 -17.54 7.50
C ALA A 84 -27.04 -16.49 7.04
N ILE A 85 -26.74 -15.50 7.89
CA ILE A 85 -25.70 -14.48 7.65
C ILE A 85 -24.34 -15.11 8.04
N PRO A 86 -23.33 -15.06 7.15
CA PRO A 86 -22.00 -15.55 7.51
C PRO A 86 -21.35 -14.62 8.54
N GLU A 87 -20.53 -15.18 9.43
CA GLU A 87 -19.78 -14.43 10.46
C GLU A 87 -18.54 -13.74 9.88
N THR A 88 -18.42 -13.64 8.56
CA THR A 88 -17.20 -13.16 7.93
C THR A 88 -16.95 -11.71 8.30
N GLY A 89 -15.76 -11.40 8.80
CA GLY A 89 -15.42 -10.08 9.32
C GLY A 89 -16.26 -9.64 10.53
N GLY A 90 -16.89 -10.56 11.27
CA GLY A 90 -17.77 -10.22 12.40
C GLY A 90 -19.13 -9.65 12.00
N LEU A 91 -19.51 -9.76 10.72
CA LEU A 91 -20.73 -9.17 10.15
C LEU A 91 -22.01 -9.57 10.88
N ARG A 92 -22.22 -10.88 11.05
CA ARG A 92 -23.37 -11.37 11.81
C ARG A 92 -23.37 -10.82 13.24
N SER A 93 -22.23 -10.81 13.94
CA SER A 93 -22.14 -10.26 15.30
C SER A 93 -22.42 -8.77 15.34
N CYS A 94 -21.87 -7.98 14.42
CA CYS A 94 -22.11 -6.54 14.35
C CYS A 94 -23.59 -6.22 14.20
N LEU A 95 -24.25 -6.87 13.25
CA LEU A 95 -25.68 -6.67 13.00
C LEU A 95 -26.54 -7.14 14.16
N ALA A 96 -26.18 -8.27 14.77
CA ALA A 96 -26.87 -8.82 15.93
C ALA A 96 -26.86 -7.87 17.15
N ASN A 97 -25.84 -7.02 17.24
CA ASN A 97 -25.72 -6.03 18.31
C ASN A 97 -26.31 -4.66 17.94
N ASN A 98 -26.63 -4.43 16.66
CA ASN A 98 -27.10 -3.14 16.15
C ASN A 98 -28.49 -3.20 15.47
N LEU A 99 -29.25 -4.30 15.60
CA LEU A 99 -30.61 -4.45 15.03
C LEU A 99 -31.55 -3.29 15.39
N ASN A 100 -31.44 -2.71 16.58
CA ASN A 100 -32.32 -1.61 17.00
C ASN A 100 -32.14 -0.34 16.17
N SER A 101 -30.96 -0.14 15.59
CA SER A 101 -30.66 0.98 14.68
C SER A 101 -31.12 0.67 13.25
N LEU A 102 -31.20 -0.62 12.88
CA LEU A 102 -31.55 -1.09 11.53
C LEU A 102 -33.07 -1.27 11.36
N LEU A 103 -33.77 -1.71 12.41
CA LEU A 103 -35.23 -1.92 12.46
C LEU A 103 -36.06 -0.70 11.99
N PRO A 104 -35.77 0.53 12.43
CA PRO A 104 -36.55 1.69 12.01
C PRO A 104 -36.51 1.93 10.49
N ALA A 105 -35.39 1.65 9.82
CA ALA A 105 -35.24 1.79 8.37
C ALA A 105 -36.13 0.82 7.56
N LEU A 106 -36.52 -0.30 8.17
CA LEU A 106 -37.45 -1.27 7.60
C LEU A 106 -38.92 -0.92 7.84
N SER A 107 -39.20 -0.14 8.87
CA SER A 107 -40.58 0.18 9.28
C SER A 107 -41.26 1.27 8.44
N GLY A 108 -40.53 1.89 7.50
CA GLY A 108 -41.04 2.95 6.62
C GLY A 108 -40.59 2.86 5.15
N SER A 109 -40.04 1.72 4.70
CA SER A 109 -39.52 1.54 3.33
C SER A 109 -40.28 0.46 2.54
N THR A 110 -40.10 0.43 1.22
CA THR A 110 -40.59 -0.63 0.32
C THR A 110 -39.89 -1.97 0.55
N CYS A 111 -38.81 -1.99 1.34
CA CYS A 111 -38.15 -3.19 1.79
C CYS A 111 -38.78 -3.71 3.09
N SER A 112 -39.71 -4.66 2.97
CA SER A 112 -40.23 -5.34 4.15
C SER A 112 -39.24 -6.39 4.64
N LEU A 113 -39.26 -6.62 5.94
CA LEU A 113 -38.62 -7.78 6.54
C LEU A 113 -38.95 -9.11 5.84
N THR A 114 -40.23 -9.34 5.53
CA THR A 114 -40.65 -10.55 4.80
C THR A 114 -39.93 -10.69 3.46
N THR A 115 -39.71 -9.57 2.77
CA THR A 115 -38.89 -9.51 1.54
C THR A 115 -37.46 -9.93 1.83
N ILE A 116 -36.84 -9.39 2.88
CA ILE A 116 -35.47 -9.76 3.30
C ILE A 116 -35.36 -11.25 3.61
N ILE A 117 -36.27 -11.82 4.41
CA ILE A 117 -36.24 -13.24 4.76
C ILE A 117 -36.33 -14.12 3.51
N SER A 118 -37.20 -13.76 2.57
CA SER A 118 -37.37 -14.50 1.31
C SER A 118 -36.09 -14.58 0.47
N LEU A 119 -35.19 -13.59 0.59
CA LEU A 119 -33.90 -13.59 -0.11
C LEU A 119 -32.94 -14.71 0.36
N PHE A 120 -33.11 -15.23 1.59
CA PHE A 120 -32.17 -16.17 2.21
C PHE A 120 -32.77 -17.53 2.55
N SER A 121 -34.07 -17.58 2.83
CA SER A 121 -34.74 -18.82 3.23
C SER A 121 -35.47 -19.52 2.08
N SER A 122 -35.74 -18.81 0.98
CA SER A 122 -36.51 -19.37 -0.13
C SER A 122 -35.59 -20.01 -1.17
N THR A 123 -35.30 -21.30 -1.00
CA THR A 123 -34.75 -22.12 -2.10
C THR A 123 -35.78 -22.34 -3.23
N THR A 124 -37.01 -21.84 -3.06
CA THR A 124 -38.16 -22.02 -3.95
C THR A 124 -38.49 -20.78 -4.78
N ASP A 125 -37.88 -19.63 -4.51
CA ASP A 125 -38.09 -18.39 -5.27
C ASP A 125 -37.10 -18.33 -6.43
N SER A 126 -37.61 -18.55 -7.64
CA SER A 126 -36.78 -18.62 -8.85
C SER A 126 -36.06 -17.30 -9.15
N ASP A 127 -36.65 -16.16 -8.79
CA ASP A 127 -36.10 -14.83 -9.08
C ASP A 127 -34.91 -14.55 -8.15
N VAL A 128 -35.06 -14.87 -6.87
CA VAL A 128 -33.98 -14.80 -5.88
C VAL A 128 -32.87 -15.78 -6.21
N SER A 129 -33.21 -17.01 -6.62
CA SER A 129 -32.21 -18.00 -7.04
C SER A 129 -31.40 -17.52 -8.24
N ALA A 130 -32.05 -16.90 -9.23
CA ALA A 130 -31.37 -16.32 -10.38
C ALA A 130 -30.45 -15.16 -9.97
N PHE A 131 -30.91 -14.28 -9.07
CA PHE A 131 -30.08 -13.21 -8.52
C PHE A 131 -28.82 -13.76 -7.83
N MET A 132 -28.98 -14.75 -6.94
CA MET A 132 -27.86 -15.35 -6.22
C MET A 132 -26.89 -16.10 -7.14
N GLU A 133 -27.41 -16.78 -8.18
CA GLU A 133 -26.57 -17.44 -9.19
C GLU A 133 -25.74 -16.42 -9.98
N PHE A 134 -26.36 -15.32 -10.46
CA PHE A 134 -25.67 -14.22 -11.13
C PHE A 134 -24.61 -13.59 -10.22
N PHE A 135 -24.97 -13.28 -8.98
CA PHE A 135 -24.07 -12.66 -8.02
C PHE A 135 -22.87 -13.56 -7.70
N ASN A 136 -23.09 -14.86 -7.50
CA ASN A 136 -22.01 -15.80 -7.27
C ASN A 136 -21.07 -15.92 -8.48
N ALA A 137 -21.60 -15.86 -9.70
CA ALA A 137 -20.79 -15.87 -10.92
C ALA A 137 -20.03 -14.55 -11.13
N LEU A 138 -20.64 -13.41 -10.77
CA LEU A 138 -19.99 -12.10 -10.76
C LEU A 138 -18.79 -12.07 -9.80
N LEU A 139 -18.91 -12.76 -8.67
CA LEU A 139 -17.87 -12.86 -7.63
C LEU A 139 -16.93 -14.07 -7.78
N ALA A 140 -17.14 -14.93 -8.77
CA ALA A 140 -16.27 -16.07 -9.02
C ALA A 140 -14.84 -15.59 -9.33
N GLY A 141 -13.86 -16.09 -8.57
CA GLY A 141 -12.46 -15.65 -8.63
C GLY A 141 -11.96 -14.86 -7.41
N LEU A 142 -12.86 -14.31 -6.57
CA LEU A 142 -12.49 -13.58 -5.33
C LEU A 142 -12.10 -14.50 -4.14
N SER A 143 -12.03 -15.82 -4.35
CA SER A 143 -11.58 -16.77 -3.32
C SER A 143 -10.06 -16.88 -3.34
N THR A 144 -9.39 -16.49 -2.25
CA THR A 144 -7.95 -16.65 -2.10
C THR A 144 -7.58 -18.13 -2.01
N SER A 145 -7.02 -18.67 -3.08
CA SER A 145 -6.40 -20.00 -3.08
C SER A 145 -5.02 -19.93 -2.43
N SER A 146 -4.99 -19.79 -1.11
CA SER A 146 -3.81 -20.07 -0.28
C SER A 146 -4.16 -21.09 0.81
N SER A 147 -4.77 -22.21 0.42
CA SER A 147 -4.70 -23.48 1.16
C SER A 147 -5.54 -24.55 0.47
N GLY A 148 -4.94 -25.73 0.24
CA GLY A 148 -5.55 -26.88 -0.41
C GLY A 148 -6.72 -27.49 0.38
N SER A 149 -7.88 -26.85 0.35
CA SER A 149 -9.14 -27.45 0.78
C SER A 149 -10.27 -26.98 -0.11
N ALA A 150 -10.74 -27.89 -0.96
CA ALA A 150 -11.97 -27.75 -1.73
C ALA A 150 -13.13 -27.39 -0.79
N SER A 151 -13.56 -26.13 -0.86
CA SER A 151 -14.88 -25.72 -0.40
C SER A 151 -15.92 -26.49 -1.22
N THR A 152 -16.81 -27.21 -0.55
CA THR A 152 -17.91 -27.99 -1.16
C THR A 152 -19.07 -27.15 -1.71
N THR A 153 -18.87 -25.84 -1.89
CA THR A 153 -19.75 -25.00 -2.70
C THR A 153 -19.02 -24.79 -4.03
N ALA A 154 -19.40 -25.56 -5.04
CA ALA A 154 -18.83 -25.46 -6.38
C ALA A 154 -19.00 -24.04 -6.91
N THR A 155 -17.92 -23.26 -6.96
CA THR A 155 -17.87 -22.03 -7.75
C THR A 155 -18.11 -22.43 -9.20
N THR A 156 -19.27 -22.06 -9.73
CA THR A 156 -19.61 -22.26 -11.14
C THR A 156 -18.67 -21.37 -11.96
N SER A 157 -17.89 -21.94 -12.88
CA SER A 157 -17.03 -21.14 -13.77
C SER A 157 -17.89 -20.17 -14.59
N ALA A 158 -17.35 -19.00 -14.96
CA ALA A 158 -18.07 -18.05 -15.80
C ALA A 158 -18.55 -18.70 -17.11
N SER A 159 -17.77 -19.59 -17.71
CA SER A 159 -18.19 -20.39 -18.87
C SER A 159 -19.42 -21.28 -18.60
N THR A 160 -19.50 -21.92 -17.43
CA THR A 160 -20.66 -22.75 -17.05
C THR A 160 -21.89 -21.87 -16.78
N PHE A 161 -21.68 -20.71 -16.15
CA PHE A 161 -22.74 -19.73 -15.94
C PHE A 161 -23.29 -19.19 -17.27
N LEU A 162 -22.41 -18.69 -18.13
CA LEU A 162 -22.77 -18.09 -19.42
C LEU A 162 -23.47 -19.09 -20.35
N SER A 163 -23.00 -20.34 -20.39
CA SER A 163 -23.67 -21.40 -21.16
C SER A 163 -25.07 -21.71 -20.63
N SER A 164 -25.28 -21.71 -19.30
CA SER A 164 -26.60 -21.92 -18.72
C SER A 164 -27.57 -20.76 -18.95
N TRP A 165 -27.09 -19.51 -18.92
CA TRP A 165 -27.95 -18.32 -19.02
C TRP A 165 -28.21 -17.88 -20.46
N SER A 166 -27.28 -18.12 -21.39
CA SER A 166 -27.44 -17.75 -22.80
C SER A 166 -28.62 -18.43 -23.49
N THR A 167 -29.07 -19.57 -22.98
CA THR A 167 -30.23 -20.29 -23.52
C THR A 167 -31.49 -20.15 -22.66
N ASN A 168 -31.45 -19.38 -21.57
CA ASN A 168 -32.53 -19.28 -20.60
C ASN A 168 -32.84 -17.84 -20.19
N SER A 169 -33.68 -17.17 -20.99
CA SER A 169 -34.16 -15.81 -20.72
C SER A 169 -34.99 -15.69 -19.44
N THR A 170 -35.54 -16.79 -18.92
CA THR A 170 -36.29 -16.79 -17.65
C THR A 170 -35.37 -16.49 -16.47
N LYS A 171 -34.10 -16.92 -16.51
CA LYS A 171 -33.12 -16.57 -15.47
C LYS A 171 -32.80 -15.07 -15.47
N THR A 172 -32.57 -14.50 -16.66
CA THR A 172 -32.34 -13.05 -16.81
C THR A 172 -33.55 -12.24 -16.36
N GLN A 173 -34.77 -12.67 -16.72
CA GLN A 173 -36.00 -12.06 -16.22
C GLN A 173 -36.14 -12.18 -14.70
N GLY A 174 -35.81 -13.35 -14.13
CA GLY A 174 -35.84 -13.57 -12.69
C GLY A 174 -34.86 -12.68 -11.93
N PHE A 175 -33.63 -12.51 -12.44
CA PHE A 175 -32.68 -11.52 -11.93
C PHE A 175 -33.29 -10.11 -11.92
N CYS A 176 -33.88 -9.69 -13.03
CA CYS A 176 -34.48 -8.37 -13.14
C CYS A 176 -35.72 -8.18 -12.24
N ASN A 177 -36.56 -9.21 -12.10
CA ASN A 177 -37.68 -9.18 -11.16
C ASN A 177 -37.19 -9.01 -9.72
N ALA A 178 -36.15 -9.76 -9.32
CA ALA A 178 -35.55 -9.64 -7.99
C ALA A 178 -34.95 -8.26 -7.77
N MET A 179 -34.20 -7.71 -8.74
CA MET A 179 -33.63 -6.37 -8.67
C MET A 179 -34.70 -5.28 -8.52
N ASN A 180 -35.78 -5.37 -9.31
CA ASN A 180 -36.84 -4.37 -9.31
C ASN A 180 -37.72 -4.39 -8.06
N SER A 181 -38.09 -5.59 -7.58
CA SER A 181 -39.12 -5.74 -6.56
C SER A 181 -38.59 -6.05 -5.16
N LYS A 182 -37.33 -6.49 -5.03
CA LYS A 182 -36.76 -6.95 -3.76
C LYS A 182 -35.42 -6.29 -3.44
N ILE A 183 -34.39 -6.53 -4.26
CA ILE A 183 -33.02 -6.13 -3.98
C ILE A 183 -32.88 -4.61 -4.00
N GLY A 184 -33.28 -3.94 -5.09
CA GLY A 184 -33.20 -2.48 -5.22
C GLY A 184 -33.86 -1.72 -4.06
N PRO A 185 -35.15 -1.98 -3.75
CA PRO A 185 -35.84 -1.40 -2.60
C PRO A 185 -35.10 -1.59 -1.28
N CYS A 186 -34.51 -2.77 -1.06
CA CYS A 186 -33.77 -3.05 0.15
C CYS A 186 -32.41 -2.36 0.19
N VAL A 187 -31.69 -2.27 -0.93
CA VAL A 187 -30.43 -1.52 -1.05
C VAL A 187 -30.66 -0.06 -0.68
N GLN A 188 -31.71 0.56 -1.23
CA GLN A 188 -32.08 1.95 -0.93
C GLN A 188 -32.33 2.18 0.56
N ALA A 189 -33.08 1.29 1.20
CA ALA A 189 -33.49 1.46 2.59
C ALA A 189 -32.34 1.28 3.57
N LEU A 190 -31.43 0.35 3.29
CA LEU A 190 -30.56 -0.18 4.33
C LEU A 190 -29.10 0.24 4.21
N VAL A 191 -28.58 0.50 3.01
CA VAL A 191 -27.20 0.97 2.83
C VAL A 191 -26.91 2.24 3.65
N PRO A 192 -27.75 3.30 3.62
CA PRO A 192 -27.49 4.50 4.41
C PRO A 192 -27.47 4.23 5.92
N THR A 193 -28.39 3.38 6.40
CA THR A 193 -28.51 3.03 7.81
C THR A 193 -27.33 2.19 8.28
N LEU A 194 -26.89 1.21 7.48
CA LEU A 194 -25.71 0.41 7.80
C LEU A 194 -24.45 1.28 7.84
N LEU A 195 -24.25 2.15 6.86
CA LEU A 195 -23.09 3.06 6.84
C LEU A 195 -23.09 3.99 8.06
N SER A 196 -24.26 4.51 8.46
CA SER A 196 -24.38 5.30 9.69
C SER A 196 -24.01 4.51 10.95
N VAL A 197 -24.43 3.24 11.04
CA VAL A 197 -24.06 2.36 12.16
C VAL A 197 -22.56 2.12 12.17
N LEU A 198 -21.97 1.75 11.05
CA LEU A 198 -20.54 1.42 10.96
C LEU A 198 -19.65 2.63 11.24
N ARG A 199 -20.00 3.82 10.73
CA ARG A 199 -19.27 5.07 11.01
C ARG A 199 -19.31 5.45 12.50
N SER A 200 -20.31 5.02 13.26
CA SER A 200 -20.39 5.27 14.70
C SER A 200 -19.45 4.41 15.55
N GLY A 201 -18.71 3.48 14.94
CA GLY A 201 -17.76 2.58 15.61
C GLY A 201 -18.35 1.76 16.77
N PRO A 202 -19.55 1.15 16.64
CA PRO A 202 -20.19 0.47 17.74
C PRO A 202 -19.45 -0.83 18.11
N ALA A 203 -19.57 -1.24 19.37
CA ALA A 203 -19.04 -2.52 19.83
C ALA A 203 -19.48 -3.67 18.91
N CYS A 204 -18.59 -4.65 18.71
CA CYS A 204 -18.77 -5.80 17.81
C CYS A 204 -18.70 -5.53 16.30
N CYS A 205 -18.32 -4.31 15.87
CA CYS A 205 -18.23 -3.94 14.44
C CYS A 205 -16.83 -3.50 13.99
N SER A 206 -15.78 -3.67 14.79
CA SER A 206 -14.42 -3.17 14.50
C SER A 206 -13.89 -3.62 13.14
N SER A 207 -13.88 -4.93 12.87
CA SER A 207 -13.42 -5.49 11.59
C SER A 207 -14.23 -5.03 10.37
N ILE A 208 -15.47 -4.59 10.57
CA ILE A 208 -16.32 -4.09 9.48
C ILE A 208 -16.12 -2.60 9.26
N THR A 209 -15.86 -1.88 10.34
CA THR A 209 -15.57 -0.45 10.31
C THR A 209 -14.31 -0.19 9.48
N GLU A 210 -13.32 -1.06 9.57
CA GLU A 210 -12.14 -1.08 8.69
C GLU A 210 -12.52 -1.17 7.20
N TYR A 211 -13.50 -2.00 6.83
CA TYR A 211 -13.97 -2.10 5.43
C TYR A 211 -14.68 -0.84 4.94
N VAL A 212 -15.37 -0.11 5.81
CA VAL A 212 -16.01 1.16 5.42
C VAL A 212 -14.95 2.23 5.14
N ASP A 213 -13.89 2.27 5.95
CA ASP A 213 -12.77 3.18 5.73
C ASP A 213 -12.10 2.92 4.38
N VAL A 214 -12.02 1.65 3.98
CA VAL A 214 -11.52 1.25 2.67
C VAL A 214 -12.45 1.68 1.53
N ILE A 215 -13.76 1.53 1.68
CA ILE A 215 -14.72 1.93 0.63
C ILE A 215 -14.59 3.43 0.34
N ASN A 216 -14.22 4.25 1.34
CA ASN A 216 -13.96 5.68 1.12
C ASN A 216 -12.81 5.95 0.13
N LEU A 217 -11.91 4.99 -0.10
CA LEU A 217 -10.81 5.14 -1.07
C LEU A 217 -11.30 5.28 -2.51
N ILE A 218 -12.51 4.79 -2.83
CA ILE A 218 -13.07 4.78 -4.19
C ILE A 218 -14.23 5.77 -4.36
N VAL A 219 -14.43 6.68 -3.42
CA VAL A 219 -15.54 7.64 -3.47
C VAL A 219 -15.09 8.89 -4.22
N PRO A 220 -15.63 9.19 -5.41
CA PRO A 220 -15.22 10.39 -6.15
C PRO A 220 -15.50 11.66 -5.36
N THR A 221 -14.67 12.69 -5.57
CA THR A 221 -14.84 14.01 -4.96
C THR A 221 -16.27 14.52 -5.16
N GLY A 222 -16.91 14.93 -4.06
CA GLY A 222 -18.28 15.46 -4.08
C GLY A 222 -19.39 14.41 -4.09
N LYS A 223 -19.07 13.10 -4.08
CA LYS A 223 -20.03 12.02 -3.85
C LYS A 223 -19.95 11.51 -2.43
N SER A 224 -21.06 10.93 -1.94
CA SER A 224 -21.04 10.13 -0.72
C SER A 224 -20.80 8.65 -1.06
N VAL A 225 -20.35 7.87 -0.08
CA VAL A 225 -20.28 6.40 -0.19
C VAL A 225 -21.61 5.83 -0.67
N GLU A 226 -22.75 6.29 -0.12
CA GLU A 226 -24.07 5.79 -0.54
C GLU A 226 -24.28 5.99 -2.04
N GLN A 227 -23.97 7.19 -2.54
CA GLN A 227 -24.21 7.55 -3.93
C GLN A 227 -23.31 6.77 -4.90
N THR A 228 -22.02 6.65 -4.59
CA THR A 228 -21.09 5.85 -5.40
C THR A 228 -21.56 4.40 -5.53
N LEU A 229 -22.01 3.81 -4.42
CA LEU A 229 -22.55 2.44 -4.42
C LEU A 229 -23.85 2.33 -5.23
N PHE A 230 -24.76 3.30 -5.11
CA PHE A 230 -26.00 3.33 -5.87
C PHE A 230 -25.78 3.50 -7.36
N ASP A 231 -24.80 4.31 -7.77
CA ASP A 231 -24.45 4.51 -9.18
C ASP A 231 -23.95 3.23 -9.84
N ILE A 232 -23.06 2.49 -9.17
CA ILE A 232 -22.56 1.19 -9.63
C ILE A 232 -23.71 0.18 -9.74
N VAL A 233 -24.57 0.07 -8.70
CA VAL A 233 -25.71 -0.85 -8.70
C VAL A 233 -26.71 -0.47 -9.80
N ASN A 234 -26.98 0.82 -10.00
CA ASN A 234 -27.84 1.31 -11.08
C ASN A 234 -27.26 0.99 -12.46
N GLY A 235 -25.96 1.18 -12.66
CA GLY A 235 -25.27 0.81 -13.89
C GLY A 235 -25.47 -0.67 -14.22
N LEU A 236 -25.14 -1.57 -13.27
CA LEU A 236 -25.33 -3.01 -13.45
C LEU A 236 -26.81 -3.38 -13.69
N HIS A 237 -27.72 -2.77 -12.93
CA HIS A 237 -29.15 -3.01 -13.07
C HIS A 237 -29.65 -2.59 -14.47
N LYS A 238 -29.25 -1.43 -14.97
CA LYS A 238 -29.60 -0.94 -16.30
C LYS A 238 -28.97 -1.80 -17.41
N THR A 239 -27.71 -2.21 -17.28
CA THR A 239 -27.05 -3.12 -18.23
C THR A 239 -27.85 -4.41 -18.45
N MET A 240 -28.34 -4.98 -17.35
CA MET A 240 -29.04 -6.26 -17.38
C MET A 240 -30.53 -6.14 -17.70
N CYS A 241 -31.20 -5.11 -17.16
CA CYS A 241 -32.66 -5.07 -17.05
C CYS A 241 -33.35 -3.99 -17.86
N THR A 242 -32.60 -3.21 -18.63
CA THR A 242 -33.19 -2.40 -19.70
C THR A 242 -33.85 -3.33 -20.72
N THR A 243 -35.03 -2.97 -21.20
CA THR A 243 -35.72 -3.70 -22.26
C THR A 243 -35.64 -2.94 -23.57
N SER A 244 -35.16 -3.60 -24.63
CA SER A 244 -35.20 -3.10 -26.00
C SER A 244 -36.43 -3.60 -26.75
N GLY A 245 -37.02 -2.73 -27.57
CA GLY A 245 -38.13 -3.06 -28.46
C GLY A 245 -39.37 -3.54 -27.69
N THR A 246 -39.97 -4.67 -28.09
CA THR A 246 -41.26 -5.12 -27.53
C THR A 246 -41.17 -5.91 -26.22
N SER A 247 -39.97 -6.36 -25.79
CA SER A 247 -39.74 -6.97 -24.45
C SER A 247 -38.34 -7.62 -24.25
N THR A 248 -37.35 -7.42 -25.12
CA THR A 248 -36.08 -8.15 -25.02
C THR A 248 -35.18 -7.52 -23.98
N LEU A 249 -34.79 -8.27 -22.94
CA LEU A 249 -33.83 -7.80 -21.94
C LEU A 249 -32.44 -7.63 -22.55
N CYS A 250 -31.85 -6.45 -22.39
CA CYS A 250 -30.49 -6.13 -22.81
C CYS A 250 -29.46 -7.10 -22.22
N GLY A 251 -29.66 -7.53 -20.97
CA GLY A 251 -28.81 -8.52 -20.32
C GLY A 251 -28.82 -9.89 -21.01
N GLN A 252 -29.92 -10.29 -21.66
CA GLN A 252 -29.94 -11.55 -22.40
C GLN A 252 -29.06 -11.47 -23.65
N THR A 253 -29.12 -10.36 -24.38
CA THR A 253 -28.27 -10.14 -25.56
C THR A 253 -26.79 -10.11 -25.16
N LEU A 254 -26.46 -9.45 -24.04
CA LEU A 254 -25.11 -9.43 -23.49
C LEU A 254 -24.62 -10.83 -23.11
N ILE A 255 -25.42 -11.61 -22.36
CA ILE A 255 -25.04 -12.96 -21.96
C ILE A 255 -24.84 -13.86 -23.20
N ASN A 256 -25.69 -13.74 -24.22
CA ASN A 256 -25.54 -14.52 -25.45
C ASN A 256 -24.22 -14.20 -26.16
N TYR A 257 -23.84 -12.92 -26.21
CA TYR A 257 -22.57 -12.49 -26.77
C TYR A 257 -21.40 -13.06 -25.99
N LEU A 258 -21.38 -12.86 -24.67
CA LEU A 258 -20.31 -13.35 -23.81
C LEU A 258 -20.16 -14.87 -23.92
N ALA A 259 -21.26 -15.63 -23.88
CA ALA A 259 -21.23 -17.09 -24.00
C ALA A 259 -20.61 -17.59 -25.33
N SER A 260 -20.73 -16.82 -26.41
CA SER A 260 -20.13 -17.14 -27.71
C SER A 260 -18.65 -16.76 -27.83
N ALA A 261 -18.13 -15.96 -26.89
CA ALA A 261 -16.84 -15.28 -27.00
C ALA A 261 -15.85 -15.60 -25.86
N THR A 262 -16.24 -16.39 -24.85
CA THR A 262 -15.46 -16.53 -23.60
C THR A 262 -14.90 -17.93 -23.32
N GLU A 263 -13.63 -17.98 -22.94
CA GLU A 263 -13.01 -19.04 -22.12
C GLU A 263 -12.68 -18.56 -20.67
N SER A 264 -13.25 -17.42 -20.24
CA SER A 264 -12.88 -16.73 -18.99
C SER A 264 -13.29 -17.46 -17.69
N SER A 265 -12.55 -17.19 -16.61
CA SER A 265 -12.84 -17.65 -15.25
C SER A 265 -13.87 -16.80 -14.50
N SER A 266 -14.10 -15.53 -14.89
CA SER A 266 -14.98 -14.57 -14.19
C SER A 266 -16.00 -13.87 -15.10
N LEU A 267 -17.24 -13.75 -14.63
CA LEU A 267 -18.32 -13.03 -15.33
C LEU A 267 -18.05 -11.52 -15.37
N LEU A 268 -17.49 -10.95 -14.29
CA LEU A 268 -17.15 -9.53 -14.23
C LEU A 268 -16.10 -9.18 -15.29
N SER A 269 -14.97 -9.91 -15.32
CA SER A 269 -13.94 -9.75 -16.35
C SER A 269 -14.51 -9.86 -17.77
N SER A 270 -15.49 -10.74 -17.98
CA SER A 270 -16.13 -10.90 -19.28
C SER A 270 -17.01 -9.70 -19.65
N ILE A 271 -17.87 -9.22 -18.74
CA ILE A 271 -18.70 -8.02 -18.98
C ILE A 271 -17.82 -6.82 -19.34
N VAL A 272 -16.63 -6.74 -18.75
CA VAL A 272 -15.76 -5.61 -19.01
C VAL A 272 -14.97 -5.83 -20.26
N PHE A 273 -14.06 -6.80 -20.25
CA PHE A 273 -13.02 -6.78 -21.27
C PHE A 273 -13.60 -7.10 -22.62
N LYS A 274 -14.56 -8.02 -22.65
CA LYS A 274 -15.22 -8.40 -23.90
C LYS A 274 -16.26 -7.37 -24.31
N ALA A 275 -17.12 -6.93 -23.40
CA ALA A 275 -18.24 -6.04 -23.77
C ALA A 275 -17.98 -4.54 -23.53
N GLY A 276 -17.18 -4.16 -22.54
CA GLY A 276 -16.81 -2.78 -22.24
C GLY A 276 -15.64 -2.24 -23.07
N LEU A 277 -14.52 -2.97 -23.16
CA LEU A 277 -13.29 -2.50 -23.81
C LEU A 277 -13.49 -2.01 -25.26
N PRO A 278 -14.30 -2.67 -26.11
CA PRO A 278 -14.56 -2.19 -27.47
C PRO A 278 -15.24 -0.80 -27.54
N LEU A 279 -15.91 -0.36 -26.46
CA LEU A 279 -16.52 0.96 -26.40
C LEU A 279 -15.49 2.09 -26.34
N TYR A 280 -14.25 1.81 -25.91
CA TYR A 280 -13.18 2.82 -25.87
C TYR A 280 -12.47 3.04 -27.21
N VAL A 281 -12.83 2.25 -28.23
CA VAL A 281 -12.25 2.33 -29.58
C VAL A 281 -13.25 2.73 -30.66
N LEU A 282 -14.45 3.18 -30.27
CA LEU A 282 -15.49 3.65 -31.20
C LEU A 282 -14.97 4.77 -32.12
N PRO A 283 -15.51 4.89 -33.34
CA PRO A 283 -15.14 5.99 -34.23
C PRO A 283 -15.64 7.34 -33.69
N ASP A 284 -14.88 8.40 -34.00
CA ASP A 284 -15.22 9.77 -33.58
C ASP A 284 -16.49 10.31 -34.27
N THR A 285 -16.82 9.76 -35.45
CA THR A 285 -18.07 10.00 -36.18
C THR A 285 -18.90 8.72 -36.20
N ASP A 286 -20.22 8.85 -36.27
CA ASP A 286 -21.14 7.71 -36.42
C ASP A 286 -21.11 6.68 -35.27
N THR A 287 -20.73 7.09 -34.05
CA THR A 287 -20.71 6.26 -32.84
C THR A 287 -22.00 5.44 -32.66
N CYS A 288 -23.16 6.05 -32.90
CA CYS A 288 -24.46 5.38 -32.78
C CYS A 288 -24.67 4.30 -33.85
N ALA A 289 -24.23 4.55 -35.08
CA ALA A 289 -24.32 3.59 -36.17
C ALA A 289 -23.39 2.40 -35.93
N ALA A 290 -22.20 2.63 -35.37
CA ALA A 290 -21.28 1.57 -34.97
C ALA A 290 -21.88 0.64 -33.89
N LEU A 291 -22.68 1.19 -32.98
CA LEU A 291 -23.36 0.42 -31.94
C LEU A 291 -24.62 -0.32 -32.41
N ASP A 292 -25.23 0.13 -33.51
CA ASP A 292 -26.29 -0.61 -34.22
C ASP A 292 -25.70 -1.73 -35.11
N ALA A 293 -24.40 -1.64 -35.44
CA ALA A 293 -23.67 -2.67 -36.19
C ALA A 293 -23.17 -3.82 -35.30
N LYS A 294 -22.91 -4.98 -35.90
CA LYS A 294 -22.31 -6.14 -35.21
C LYS A 294 -20.77 -6.08 -35.16
N THR A 295 -20.21 -4.97 -35.59
CA THR A 295 -18.76 -4.75 -35.69
C THR A 295 -18.48 -3.28 -35.45
N ILE A 296 -17.45 -2.98 -34.66
CA ILE A 296 -16.99 -1.62 -34.37
C ILE A 296 -15.70 -1.38 -35.15
N ASP A 297 -15.71 -0.39 -36.04
CA ASP A 297 -14.49 0.06 -36.70
C ASP A 297 -13.59 0.77 -35.68
N SER A 298 -12.39 0.24 -35.49
CA SER A 298 -11.48 0.65 -34.43
C SER A 298 -10.80 1.99 -34.77
N ARG A 299 -10.93 2.99 -33.89
CA ARG A 299 -10.18 4.25 -34.00
C ARG A 299 -8.68 4.08 -33.73
N VAL A 300 -8.31 3.09 -32.90
CA VAL A 300 -6.93 2.89 -32.45
C VAL A 300 -6.10 2.09 -33.47
N THR A 301 -6.75 1.31 -34.33
CA THR A 301 -6.09 0.50 -35.36
C THR A 301 -6.85 0.63 -36.69
N SER A 302 -6.23 1.34 -37.64
CA SER A 302 -6.82 1.58 -38.96
C SER A 302 -7.10 0.29 -39.73
N GLY A 303 -8.31 0.17 -40.28
CA GLY A 303 -8.72 -0.99 -41.09
C GLY A 303 -9.10 -2.23 -40.30
N THR A 304 -9.11 -2.15 -38.96
CA THR A 304 -9.55 -3.24 -38.08
C THR A 304 -10.98 -3.00 -37.61
N SER A 305 -11.81 -4.05 -37.67
CA SER A 305 -13.18 -4.04 -37.15
C SER A 305 -13.31 -5.10 -36.05
N VAL A 306 -13.78 -4.67 -34.87
CA VAL A 306 -13.90 -5.50 -33.66
C VAL A 306 -15.30 -6.11 -33.60
N PRO A 307 -15.46 -7.44 -33.51
CA PRO A 307 -16.77 -8.05 -33.34
C PRO A 307 -17.47 -7.56 -32.07
N TYR A 308 -18.69 -7.06 -32.23
CA TYR A 308 -19.49 -6.54 -31.13
C TYR A 308 -20.93 -7.02 -31.25
N PHE A 309 -21.57 -7.26 -30.11
CA PHE A 309 -22.99 -7.57 -30.12
C PHE A 309 -23.74 -6.25 -30.26
N ALA A 310 -24.33 -6.01 -31.44
CA ALA A 310 -25.10 -4.80 -31.74
C ALA A 310 -26.02 -4.42 -30.57
N TYR A 311 -25.53 -3.49 -29.73
CA TYR A 311 -26.10 -3.24 -28.41
C TYR A 311 -27.11 -2.10 -28.50
N SER A 312 -27.04 -1.26 -29.54
CA SER A 312 -28.00 -0.18 -29.79
C SER A 312 -28.29 0.62 -28.51
N CYS A 313 -29.56 0.90 -28.21
CA CYS A 313 -29.98 1.58 -26.99
C CYS A 313 -29.65 0.85 -25.68
N CYS A 314 -29.31 -0.44 -25.71
CA CYS A 314 -28.86 -1.15 -24.50
C CYS A 314 -27.49 -0.67 -24.01
N SER A 315 -26.68 -0.04 -24.87
CA SER A 315 -25.36 0.52 -24.54
C SER A 315 -25.37 1.56 -23.43
N ALA A 316 -26.47 2.28 -23.26
CA ALA A 316 -26.62 3.27 -22.20
C ALA A 316 -26.46 2.67 -20.79
N GLY A 317 -26.92 1.44 -20.57
CA GLY A 317 -26.79 0.75 -19.29
C GLY A 317 -25.33 0.43 -18.95
N LEU A 318 -24.65 -0.24 -19.88
CA LEU A 318 -23.23 -0.60 -19.73
C LEU A 318 -22.37 0.65 -19.57
N VAL A 319 -22.57 1.67 -20.40
CA VAL A 319 -21.86 2.95 -20.27
C VAL A 319 -22.06 3.61 -18.92
N SER A 320 -23.26 3.53 -18.33
CA SER A 320 -23.50 4.09 -16.99
C SER A 320 -22.74 3.33 -15.90
N LEU A 321 -22.58 2.01 -16.06
CA LEU A 321 -21.72 1.20 -15.19
C LEU A 321 -20.25 1.61 -15.34
N LEU A 322 -19.74 1.62 -16.58
CA LEU A 322 -18.35 1.96 -16.90
C LEU A 322 -17.98 3.36 -16.40
N GLU A 323 -18.84 4.36 -16.59
CA GLU A 323 -18.60 5.73 -16.14
C GLU A 323 -18.56 5.86 -14.60
N SER A 324 -19.47 5.17 -13.90
CA SER A 324 -19.50 5.18 -12.43
C SER A 324 -18.25 4.55 -11.84
N VAL A 325 -17.82 3.48 -12.50
CA VAL A 325 -16.58 2.81 -12.23
C VAL A 325 -15.41 3.76 -12.51
N ASP A 326 -15.23 4.24 -13.74
CA ASP A 326 -14.15 5.14 -14.17
C ASP A 326 -13.94 6.33 -13.22
N ALA A 327 -15.03 6.97 -12.79
CA ALA A 327 -14.97 8.06 -11.81
C ALA A 327 -14.34 7.65 -10.46
N SER A 328 -14.62 6.44 -9.99
CA SER A 328 -14.08 5.89 -8.73
C SER A 328 -12.57 5.62 -8.83
N LEU A 329 -12.10 5.24 -10.02
CA LEU A 329 -10.70 4.89 -10.31
C LEU A 329 -9.88 6.14 -10.56
N ALA A 330 -10.43 7.08 -11.34
CA ALA A 330 -9.85 8.39 -11.53
C ALA A 330 -9.68 9.11 -10.19
N PHE A 331 -10.58 8.88 -9.22
CA PHE A 331 -10.39 9.36 -7.85
C PHE A 331 -9.25 8.64 -7.11
N LEU A 332 -9.21 7.31 -7.13
CA LEU A 332 -8.21 6.53 -6.41
C LEU A 332 -6.79 6.70 -6.99
N PHE A 333 -6.65 6.63 -8.32
CA PHE A 333 -5.39 6.54 -9.04
C PHE A 333 -5.01 7.78 -9.82
N GLY A 334 -5.96 8.68 -10.07
CA GLY A 334 -5.74 9.86 -10.91
C GLY A 334 -5.83 9.62 -12.40
N ASN A 335 -5.79 8.37 -12.84
CA ASN A 335 -5.99 8.00 -14.23
C ASN A 335 -7.41 7.49 -14.45
N THR A 336 -8.00 7.93 -15.56
CA THR A 336 -9.19 7.31 -16.15
C THR A 336 -8.81 6.01 -16.87
N VAL A 337 -9.79 5.13 -17.09
CA VAL A 337 -9.60 3.86 -17.83
C VAL A 337 -8.97 4.09 -19.20
N PRO A 338 -9.43 5.03 -20.06
CA PRO A 338 -8.78 5.30 -21.34
C PRO A 338 -7.31 5.74 -21.20
N GLU A 339 -6.97 6.57 -20.21
CA GLU A 339 -5.59 6.98 -19.97
C GLU A 339 -4.70 5.78 -19.60
N MET A 340 -5.20 4.87 -18.77
CA MET A 340 -4.49 3.65 -18.41
C MET A 340 -4.32 2.71 -19.60
N LEU A 341 -5.35 2.53 -20.43
CA LEU A 341 -5.24 1.75 -21.67
C LEU A 341 -4.20 2.35 -22.62
N ASN A 342 -4.13 3.67 -22.72
CA ASN A 342 -3.09 4.34 -23.50
C ASN A 342 -1.69 4.07 -22.91
N LEU A 343 -1.51 4.03 -21.59
CA LEU A 343 -0.22 3.69 -20.97
C LEU A 343 0.16 2.22 -21.17
N ILE A 344 -0.79 1.31 -20.96
CA ILE A 344 -0.64 -0.14 -21.16
C ILE A 344 -0.22 -0.45 -22.60
N THR A 345 -0.66 0.36 -23.57
CA THR A 345 -0.39 0.13 -25.00
C THR A 345 0.67 1.08 -25.57
N ALA A 346 1.37 1.84 -24.71
CA ALA A 346 2.37 2.84 -25.08
C ALA A 346 1.88 3.92 -26.08
N ARG A 347 0.62 4.33 -25.98
CA ARG A 347 -0.09 5.30 -26.84
C ARG A 347 -0.33 6.66 -26.19
N GLN A 348 0.16 6.91 -24.98
CA GLN A 348 0.00 8.19 -24.29
C GLN A 348 0.53 9.40 -25.10
N ASN A 349 1.50 9.19 -25.98
CA ASN A 349 2.06 10.21 -26.88
C ASN A 349 1.56 10.12 -28.33
N ALA A 350 0.62 9.21 -28.63
CA ALA A 350 0.02 9.10 -29.96
C ALA A 350 -0.89 10.31 -30.24
N THR A 351 -1.24 10.53 -31.52
CA THR A 351 -2.26 11.52 -31.87
C THR A 351 -3.58 11.19 -31.17
N THR A 352 -4.32 12.20 -30.71
CA THR A 352 -5.61 12.01 -30.02
C THR A 352 -6.63 11.19 -30.83
N ALA A 353 -6.52 11.21 -32.17
CA ALA A 353 -7.31 10.40 -33.09
C ALA A 353 -7.09 8.88 -32.95
N THR A 354 -5.95 8.43 -32.42
CA THR A 354 -5.52 7.02 -32.36
C THR A 354 -5.27 6.52 -30.93
N GLN A 355 -5.78 7.26 -29.94
CA GLN A 355 -5.78 6.90 -28.52
C GLN A 355 -7.07 6.17 -28.12
N PHE A 356 -7.08 5.48 -26.99
CA PHE A 356 -8.33 5.09 -26.33
C PHE A 356 -9.01 6.35 -25.78
N ARG A 357 -10.35 6.44 -25.86
CA ARG A 357 -11.13 7.52 -25.20
C ARG A 357 -12.46 7.00 -24.68
N SER A 358 -13.02 7.68 -23.69
CA SER A 358 -14.41 7.46 -23.26
C SER A 358 -15.40 8.09 -24.25
N PHE A 359 -16.50 7.38 -24.52
CA PHE A 359 -17.63 7.88 -25.33
C PHE A 359 -18.92 7.98 -24.50
N TYR A 360 -18.80 8.14 -23.17
CA TYR A 360 -19.95 8.00 -22.27
C TYR A 360 -21.06 9.02 -22.58
N THR A 361 -20.70 10.25 -22.91
CA THR A 361 -21.67 11.32 -23.20
C THR A 361 -22.31 11.11 -24.57
N GLU A 362 -21.50 10.73 -25.56
CA GLU A 362 -21.89 10.50 -26.95
C GLU A 362 -22.88 9.34 -27.06
N ILE A 363 -22.58 8.23 -26.37
CA ILE A 363 -23.45 7.04 -26.37
C ILE A 363 -24.79 7.34 -25.68
N LYS A 364 -24.79 8.09 -24.58
CA LYS A 364 -26.05 8.52 -23.91
C LYS A 364 -26.88 9.47 -24.77
N ALA A 365 -26.25 10.24 -25.66
CA ALA A 365 -26.91 11.15 -26.57
C ALA A 365 -27.39 10.46 -27.87
N CYS A 366 -27.06 9.19 -28.09
CA CYS A 366 -27.39 8.49 -29.32
C CYS A 366 -28.89 8.34 -29.55
N SER A 367 -29.30 8.61 -30.80
CA SER A 367 -30.64 8.30 -31.29
C SER A 367 -30.61 6.96 -32.02
N PHE A 368 -30.91 5.90 -31.28
CA PHE A 368 -30.90 4.54 -31.81
C PHE A 368 -32.16 4.20 -32.59
N SER A 369 -32.04 3.23 -33.50
CA SER A 369 -33.17 2.67 -34.24
C SER A 369 -34.17 1.92 -33.33
N GLN A 370 -33.71 1.39 -32.20
CA GLN A 370 -34.54 0.75 -31.17
C GLN A 370 -34.79 1.69 -29.99
N THR A 371 -36.00 1.63 -29.43
CA THR A 371 -36.32 2.30 -28.16
C THR A 371 -36.07 1.36 -26.99
N CYS A 372 -35.39 1.85 -25.96
CA CYS A 372 -35.14 1.13 -24.73
C CYS A 372 -35.92 1.76 -23.57
N THR A 373 -36.37 0.92 -22.65
CA THR A 373 -37.01 1.35 -21.39
C THR A 373 -36.15 0.93 -20.21
N ASP A 374 -35.84 1.90 -19.35
CA ASP A 374 -35.13 1.68 -18.08
C ASP A 374 -35.89 0.65 -17.20
N PRO A 375 -35.19 -0.06 -16.30
CA PRO A 375 -35.85 -0.94 -15.34
C PRO A 375 -36.82 -0.16 -14.45
N THR A 376 -37.87 -0.85 -13.97
CA THR A 376 -38.95 -0.23 -13.18
C THR A 376 -38.52 0.35 -11.83
N PHE A 377 -37.32 0.01 -11.35
CA PHE A 377 -36.73 0.53 -10.13
C PHE A 377 -35.29 1.00 -10.37
N VAL A 378 -34.99 2.23 -9.96
CA VAL A 378 -33.65 2.84 -10.01
C VAL A 378 -33.39 3.50 -8.66
N LEU A 379 -32.21 3.25 -8.09
CA LEU A 379 -31.79 3.85 -6.83
C LEU A 379 -31.62 5.37 -6.98
N PRO A 380 -31.91 6.15 -5.94
CA PRO A 380 -31.77 7.60 -6.00
C PRO A 380 -30.30 8.02 -6.12
N SER A 381 -29.93 8.71 -7.20
CA SER A 381 -28.58 9.28 -7.38
C SER A 381 -28.59 10.80 -7.25
N ASN A 382 -29.09 11.31 -6.13
CA ASN A 382 -29.06 12.75 -5.84
C ASN A 382 -27.76 13.10 -5.13
N ALA A 383 -27.11 14.20 -5.55
CA ALA A 383 -25.88 14.74 -4.96
C ALA A 383 -26.05 14.96 -3.45
N GLY A 384 -25.56 14.01 -2.65
CA GLY A 384 -25.41 14.18 -1.20
C GLY A 384 -24.13 14.97 -0.91
N THR A 385 -24.17 15.89 0.05
CA THR A 385 -22.95 16.57 0.50
C THR A 385 -22.07 15.57 1.25
N ALA A 386 -20.88 15.28 0.72
CA ALA A 386 -19.92 14.39 1.38
C ALA A 386 -19.60 14.89 2.80
N THR A 387 -19.48 13.97 3.76
CA THR A 387 -19.01 14.33 5.10
C THR A 387 -17.48 14.42 5.04
N VAL A 388 -16.96 15.62 4.82
CA VAL A 388 -15.51 15.85 4.77
C VAL A 388 -15.00 16.06 6.20
N ALA A 389 -13.96 15.33 6.59
CA ALA A 389 -13.25 15.60 7.84
C ALA A 389 -12.73 17.03 7.84
N SER A 390 -12.69 17.69 9.00
CA SER A 390 -12.08 19.02 9.10
C SER A 390 -10.64 18.97 8.58
N SER A 391 -10.20 20.02 7.89
CA SER A 391 -8.82 20.14 7.39
C SER A 391 -7.76 19.89 8.48
N THR A 392 -8.06 20.26 9.73
CA THR A 392 -7.20 19.99 10.90
C THR A 392 -7.02 18.50 11.18
N ALA A 393 -8.08 17.70 11.09
CA ALA A 393 -8.01 16.25 11.33
C ALA A 393 -7.29 15.51 10.19
N ALA A 394 -7.47 15.96 8.95
CA ALA A 394 -6.71 15.45 7.81
C ALA A 394 -5.22 15.82 7.91
N ALA A 395 -4.91 17.07 8.25
CA ALA A 395 -3.53 17.54 8.44
C ALA A 395 -2.80 16.80 9.57
N ALA A 396 -3.50 16.43 10.65
CA ALA A 396 -2.91 15.64 11.74
C ALA A 396 -2.49 14.22 11.33
N LYS A 397 -3.02 13.70 10.20
CA LYS A 397 -2.71 12.37 9.67
C LYS A 397 -1.67 12.38 8.56
N THR A 398 -1.49 13.51 7.90
CA THR A 398 -0.45 13.67 6.88
C THR A 398 0.91 13.80 7.56
N ALA A 399 1.78 12.82 7.34
CA ALA A 399 3.11 12.82 7.94
C ALA A 399 4.02 13.88 7.29
N HIS A 400 4.92 14.46 8.09
CA HIS A 400 5.86 15.50 7.65
C HIS A 400 7.25 15.25 8.28
N PRO A 401 8.35 15.62 7.59
CA PRO A 401 9.70 15.42 8.10
C PRO A 401 9.94 16.27 9.36
N GLN A 402 10.56 15.69 10.37
CA GLN A 402 10.92 16.35 11.63
C GLN A 402 12.38 16.82 11.62
N ASN A 403 12.67 17.96 12.26
CA ASN A 403 14.02 18.53 12.38
C ASN A 403 14.75 18.72 11.03
N VAL A 404 14.02 19.08 9.97
CA VAL A 404 14.60 19.40 8.66
C VAL A 404 14.36 20.86 8.30
N ALA A 405 15.44 21.62 8.13
CA ALA A 405 15.42 22.95 7.53
C ALA A 405 15.62 22.83 6.02
N CYS A 406 14.79 23.50 5.23
CA CYS A 406 14.87 23.47 3.77
C CYS A 406 14.12 24.64 3.14
N THR A 407 14.40 24.91 1.87
CA THR A 407 13.58 25.84 1.07
C THR A 407 12.30 25.11 0.67
N LYS A 408 11.14 25.61 1.09
CA LYS A 408 9.85 25.00 0.77
C LYS A 408 9.36 25.44 -0.62
N VAL A 409 8.82 24.49 -1.39
CA VAL A 409 8.18 24.70 -2.69
C VAL A 409 6.91 23.89 -2.78
N GLU A 410 5.96 24.34 -3.60
CA GLU A 410 4.76 23.56 -3.90
C GLU A 410 5.05 22.57 -5.03
N MET A 411 4.79 21.29 -4.77
CA MET A 411 4.87 20.21 -5.77
C MET A 411 3.45 19.81 -6.14
N CYS A 412 3.00 20.17 -7.34
CA CYS A 412 1.64 19.92 -7.83
C CYS A 412 1.63 18.81 -8.88
N ASN A 413 0.58 17.99 -8.89
CA ASN A 413 0.30 17.05 -9.97
C ASN A 413 -0.56 17.70 -11.09
N ALA A 414 -0.83 16.96 -12.16
CA ALA A 414 -1.64 17.38 -13.31
C ALA A 414 -3.07 17.78 -12.94
N ASP A 415 -3.58 17.26 -11.82
CA ASP A 415 -4.92 17.58 -11.30
C ASP A 415 -4.89 18.82 -10.36
N ASN A 416 -3.77 19.55 -10.29
CA ASN A 416 -3.51 20.70 -9.42
C ASN A 416 -3.62 20.41 -7.91
N VAL A 417 -3.35 19.17 -7.51
CA VAL A 417 -3.21 18.77 -6.10
C VAL A 417 -1.76 19.00 -5.70
N CYS A 418 -1.52 19.87 -4.72
CA CYS A 418 -0.19 20.32 -4.34
C CYS A 418 0.18 19.91 -2.92
N SER A 419 1.45 19.56 -2.71
CA SER A 419 2.05 19.37 -1.39
C SER A 419 3.22 20.33 -1.19
N SER A 420 3.35 20.85 0.04
CA SER A 420 4.49 21.68 0.42
C SER A 420 5.69 20.80 0.77
N VAL A 421 6.72 20.82 -0.08
CA VAL A 421 7.89 19.93 -0.01
C VAL A 421 9.18 20.70 0.11
N CYS A 422 10.26 20.03 0.52
CA CYS A 422 11.60 20.61 0.39
C CYS A 422 12.01 20.63 -1.08
N SER A 423 12.48 21.78 -1.56
CA SER A 423 13.16 21.88 -2.86
C SER A 423 14.36 20.95 -2.84
N ALA A 424 14.49 20.13 -3.88
CA ALA A 424 15.56 19.15 -4.00
C ALA A 424 16.93 19.80 -3.79
N GLY A 425 17.74 19.19 -2.94
CA GLY A 425 19.11 19.60 -2.64
C GLY A 425 19.21 20.70 -1.58
N THR A 426 18.13 21.11 -0.93
CA THR A 426 18.13 22.19 0.08
C THR A 426 17.98 21.70 1.51
N ALA A 427 17.73 20.40 1.73
CA ALA A 427 17.51 19.86 3.07
C ALA A 427 18.78 19.92 3.93
N GLN A 428 18.59 20.31 5.18
CA GLN A 428 19.61 20.39 6.21
C GLN A 428 19.04 19.83 7.51
N ILE A 429 19.89 19.12 8.26
CA ILE A 429 19.60 18.65 9.62
C ILE A 429 20.45 19.45 10.60
N ALA A 430 20.27 19.21 11.90
CA ALA A 430 21.05 19.87 12.93
C ALA A 430 22.57 19.73 12.67
N PRO A 431 23.36 20.82 12.73
CA PRO A 431 24.79 20.79 12.40
C PRO A 431 25.59 19.73 13.18
N TRP A 432 25.19 19.46 14.42
CA TRP A 432 25.84 18.46 15.27
C TRP A 432 25.63 17.04 14.76
N ALA A 433 24.41 16.71 14.36
CA ALA A 433 24.07 15.41 13.82
C ALA A 433 24.78 15.20 12.48
N ALA A 434 24.72 16.18 11.57
CA ALA A 434 25.41 16.13 10.28
C ALA A 434 26.91 15.85 10.43
N ARG A 435 27.57 16.53 11.38
CA ARG A 435 29.00 16.34 11.62
C ARG A 435 29.32 14.98 12.24
N ALA A 436 28.55 14.56 13.25
CA ALA A 436 28.77 13.28 13.90
C ALA A 436 28.55 12.11 12.92
N ILE A 437 27.51 12.19 12.08
CA ILE A 437 27.28 11.23 10.99
C ILE A 437 28.43 11.23 9.98
N SER A 438 28.95 12.41 9.61
CA SER A 438 30.10 12.49 8.71
C SER A 438 31.35 11.83 9.30
N TYR A 439 31.60 11.99 10.58
CA TYR A 439 32.70 11.33 11.27
C TYR A 439 32.52 9.81 11.30
N GLN A 440 31.33 9.34 11.69
CA GLN A 440 30.99 7.91 11.72
C GLN A 440 31.11 7.26 10.32
N ARG A 441 30.70 7.99 9.28
CA ARG A 441 30.85 7.57 7.88
C ARG A 441 32.33 7.38 7.51
N ASN A 442 33.18 8.33 7.87
CA ASN A 442 34.63 8.22 7.59
C ASN A 442 35.24 7.00 8.30
N GLN A 443 34.86 6.73 9.56
CA GLN A 443 35.31 5.51 10.26
C GLN A 443 34.81 4.23 9.57
N SER A 444 33.59 4.28 9.03
CA SER A 444 32.97 3.17 8.31
C SER A 444 33.59 2.94 6.93
N TYR A 445 34.22 3.95 6.33
CA TYR A 445 34.96 3.82 5.07
C TYR A 445 36.30 3.08 5.22
N ASP A 446 36.85 3.01 6.42
CA ASP A 446 38.04 2.21 6.73
C ASP A 446 37.72 0.72 6.95
N LYS A 447 36.50 0.29 6.57
CA LYS A 447 36.04 -1.10 6.60
C LYS A 447 35.67 -1.58 5.19
N SER A 448 35.61 -2.90 4.99
CA SER A 448 34.92 -3.45 3.83
C SER A 448 33.41 -3.19 3.94
N ILE A 449 32.69 -3.29 2.82
CA ILE A 449 31.23 -3.16 2.80
C ILE A 449 30.54 -4.16 3.77
N CYS A 450 31.17 -5.29 4.05
CA CYS A 450 30.62 -6.35 4.90
C CYS A 450 30.48 -5.92 6.37
N TYR A 451 31.28 -4.96 6.82
CA TYR A 451 31.28 -4.50 8.22
C TYR A 451 30.93 -3.02 8.39
N THR A 452 30.74 -2.28 7.29
CA THR A 452 30.39 -0.87 7.31
C THR A 452 29.01 -0.64 7.94
N GLN A 453 28.81 0.50 8.60
CA GLN A 453 27.54 0.90 9.20
C GLN A 453 27.19 2.30 8.69
N LEU A 454 26.22 2.36 7.79
CA LEU A 454 25.86 3.58 7.07
C LEU A 454 24.36 3.85 7.15
N PRO A 455 23.94 5.11 7.33
CA PRO A 455 22.55 5.51 7.12
C PRO A 455 22.09 5.13 5.71
N ALA A 456 20.85 4.67 5.61
CA ALA A 456 20.25 4.16 4.39
C ALA A 456 18.81 4.65 4.24
N THR A 457 18.19 4.36 3.09
CA THR A 457 16.77 4.64 2.83
C THR A 457 16.13 3.52 2.04
N HIS A 458 14.90 3.15 2.43
CA HIS A 458 14.06 2.19 1.73
C HIS A 458 13.16 2.92 0.72
N ASN A 459 12.99 2.35 -0.47
CA ASN A 459 12.24 2.91 -1.60
C ASN A 459 12.50 4.42 -1.83
N SER A 460 13.79 4.77 -1.89
CA SER A 460 14.32 6.15 -1.81
C SER A 460 13.71 7.11 -2.82
N ALA A 461 13.35 6.60 -4.00
CA ALA A 461 12.78 7.39 -5.09
C ALA A 461 11.27 7.65 -4.96
N THR A 462 10.55 6.87 -4.14
CA THR A 462 9.12 7.03 -3.87
C THR A 462 8.92 8.13 -2.82
N THR A 463 9.15 9.37 -3.25
CA THR A 463 9.25 10.54 -2.36
C THR A 463 8.24 11.65 -2.66
N LEU A 464 7.70 12.25 -1.61
CA LEU A 464 6.79 13.41 -1.71
C LEU A 464 7.43 14.58 -2.46
N ALA A 465 8.75 14.78 -2.32
CA ALA A 465 9.50 15.79 -3.08
C ALA A 465 9.44 15.61 -4.60
N ARG A 466 8.96 14.47 -5.10
CA ARG A 466 8.74 14.15 -6.52
C ARG A 466 7.27 13.81 -6.82
N GLY A 467 6.37 14.21 -5.93
CA GLY A 467 4.93 14.10 -6.11
C GLY A 467 4.29 12.86 -5.49
N TYR A 468 5.02 11.77 -5.25
CA TYR A 468 4.46 10.55 -4.64
C TYR A 468 3.72 10.89 -3.34
N GLY A 469 2.47 10.44 -3.18
CA GLY A 469 1.62 10.78 -2.03
C GLY A 469 0.93 12.15 -2.12
N ASN A 470 1.05 12.91 -3.22
CA ASN A 470 0.38 14.20 -3.37
C ASN A 470 -1.14 14.12 -3.18
N ARG A 471 -1.77 13.02 -3.59
CA ARG A 471 -3.21 12.79 -3.46
C ARG A 471 -3.64 12.28 -2.08
N ASP A 472 -2.70 11.88 -1.21
CA ASP A 472 -3.02 11.31 0.10
C ASP A 472 -3.85 12.26 0.94
N GLN A 473 -3.60 13.57 0.82
CA GLN A 473 -4.37 14.60 1.50
C GLN A 473 -5.86 14.61 1.10
N LEU A 474 -6.20 14.32 -0.15
CA LEU A 474 -7.58 14.25 -0.62
C LEU A 474 -8.30 13.07 -0.01
N ILE A 475 -7.61 11.94 0.07
CA ILE A 475 -8.13 10.70 0.64
C ILE A 475 -8.24 10.84 2.17
N ASN A 476 -7.23 11.40 2.83
CA ASN A 476 -7.22 11.63 4.28
C ASN A 476 -8.36 12.55 4.75
N GLN A 477 -8.88 13.42 3.87
CA GLN A 477 -10.06 14.24 4.16
C GLN A 477 -11.37 13.44 4.23
N VAL A 478 -11.47 12.27 3.59
CA VAL A 478 -12.68 11.43 3.60
C VAL A 478 -12.56 10.21 4.52
N LEU A 479 -11.37 9.94 5.07
CA LEU A 479 -11.11 8.88 6.02
C LEU A 479 -11.54 9.24 7.46
N ASN A 480 -11.75 8.22 8.30
CA ASN A 480 -12.31 8.38 9.64
C ASN A 480 -11.36 9.12 10.59
N ALA A 481 -11.61 10.41 10.80
CA ALA A 481 -10.82 11.31 11.66
C ALA A 481 -10.54 10.77 13.07
N SER A 482 -11.45 10.00 13.66
CA SER A 482 -11.34 9.47 15.03
C SER A 482 -10.51 8.19 15.12
N ASN A 483 -10.22 7.55 13.99
CA ASN A 483 -9.37 6.37 13.93
C ASN A 483 -7.95 6.77 13.50
N ALA A 484 -6.99 6.68 14.43
CA ALA A 484 -5.58 7.01 14.19
C ALA A 484 -4.92 6.09 13.16
N ASN A 485 -5.43 4.86 13.01
CA ASN A 485 -4.96 3.93 11.99
C ASN A 485 -5.67 4.15 10.66
N SER A 486 -6.59 5.11 10.51
CA SER A 486 -7.32 5.36 9.25
C SER A 486 -6.67 6.51 8.49
N PHE A 487 -5.60 6.23 7.75
CA PHE A 487 -4.88 7.23 6.97
C PHE A 487 -4.27 6.62 5.70
N MET A 488 -4.00 7.51 4.74
CA MET A 488 -3.28 7.27 3.51
C MET A 488 -1.86 7.83 3.67
N ARG A 489 -0.87 6.99 3.37
CA ARG A 489 0.53 7.38 3.15
C ARG A 489 1.06 6.48 2.04
N THR A 490 1.29 7.03 0.86
CA THR A 490 1.76 6.28 -0.31
C THR A 490 3.15 6.69 -0.78
N ASN A 491 3.83 7.51 0.02
CA ASN A 491 5.23 7.86 -0.13
C ASN A 491 6.06 7.19 0.98
N ASN A 492 7.17 6.58 0.59
CA ASN A 492 8.15 6.06 1.55
C ASN A 492 8.94 7.22 2.16
N GLN A 493 9.42 8.15 1.32
CA GLN A 493 10.27 9.26 1.73
C GLN A 493 9.60 10.63 1.60
N PHE A 494 10.03 11.63 2.36
CA PHE A 494 9.60 13.03 2.19
C PHE A 494 10.57 13.85 1.35
N LEU A 495 11.86 13.55 1.48
CA LEU A 495 12.97 14.29 0.89
C LEU A 495 13.36 13.71 -0.45
N SER A 496 13.89 14.52 -1.36
CA SER A 496 14.42 14.00 -2.63
C SER A 496 15.62 13.08 -2.40
N VAL A 497 16.01 12.28 -3.39
CA VAL A 497 17.16 11.36 -3.24
C VAL A 497 18.45 12.13 -2.95
N VAL A 498 18.66 13.29 -3.60
CA VAL A 498 19.81 14.16 -3.32
C VAL A 498 19.78 14.69 -1.90
N ASP A 499 18.61 14.99 -1.35
CA ASP A 499 18.48 15.44 0.03
C ASP A 499 18.74 14.30 1.03
N GLN A 500 18.28 13.08 0.74
CA GLN A 500 18.61 11.89 1.53
C GLN A 500 20.13 11.67 1.59
N LEU A 501 20.83 11.77 0.45
CA LEU A 501 22.30 11.70 0.38
C LEU A 501 22.97 12.86 1.13
N ARG A 502 22.42 14.07 1.01
CA ARG A 502 22.95 15.29 1.66
C ARG A 502 22.91 15.20 3.18
N ILE A 503 21.84 14.64 3.74
CA ILE A 503 21.69 14.52 5.20
C ILE A 503 22.44 13.33 5.80
N GLY A 504 22.83 12.34 4.98
CA GLY A 504 23.82 11.34 5.39
C GLY A 504 23.64 9.93 4.84
N ALA A 505 22.56 9.64 4.10
CA ALA A 505 22.35 8.32 3.51
C ALA A 505 23.46 7.98 2.50
N ARG A 506 23.91 6.72 2.49
CA ARG A 506 24.90 6.20 1.51
C ARG A 506 24.49 4.89 0.87
N PHE A 507 23.38 4.31 1.33
CA PHE A 507 22.69 3.22 0.68
C PHE A 507 21.29 3.72 0.31
N VAL A 508 20.97 3.66 -0.98
CA VAL A 508 19.66 4.06 -1.50
C VAL A 508 19.05 2.90 -2.28
N GLU A 509 17.83 2.54 -1.94
CA GLU A 509 17.00 1.62 -2.72
C GLU A 509 16.20 2.39 -3.79
N VAL A 510 16.26 1.95 -5.05
CA VAL A 510 15.59 2.55 -6.19
C VAL A 510 14.97 1.47 -7.07
N ASP A 511 13.67 1.29 -6.93
CA ASP A 511 12.93 0.28 -7.68
C ASP A 511 12.82 0.73 -9.15
N ALA A 512 12.99 -0.21 -10.08
CA ALA A 512 12.96 0.05 -11.52
C ALA A 512 11.84 -0.76 -12.15
N HIS A 513 10.91 -0.07 -12.80
CA HIS A 513 9.77 -0.68 -13.47
C HIS A 513 9.59 -0.15 -14.89
N TYR A 514 9.11 -0.97 -15.83
CA TYR A 514 8.88 -0.54 -17.20
C TYR A 514 7.40 -0.56 -17.60
N TYR A 515 6.88 0.61 -17.91
CA TYR A 515 5.52 0.81 -18.41
C TYR A 515 5.38 2.19 -19.06
N GLY A 516 4.37 2.37 -19.92
CA GLY A 516 4.15 3.64 -20.61
C GLY A 516 5.39 4.09 -21.38
N GLY A 517 6.07 3.15 -22.05
CA GLY A 517 7.23 3.37 -22.91
C GLY A 517 8.53 3.82 -22.21
N MET A 518 8.60 3.87 -20.87
CA MET A 518 9.83 4.28 -20.17
C MET A 518 10.07 3.44 -18.91
N ILE A 519 11.35 3.34 -18.51
CA ILE A 519 11.72 2.83 -17.19
C ILE A 519 11.49 3.93 -16.17
N ARG A 520 10.73 3.63 -15.13
CA ARG A 520 10.35 4.53 -14.05
C ARG A 520 10.83 4.03 -12.71
N SER A 521 11.00 4.97 -11.78
CA SER A 521 11.16 4.67 -10.38
C SER A 521 9.81 4.60 -9.69
N GLY A 522 9.62 3.68 -8.75
CA GLY A 522 8.40 3.64 -7.94
C GLY A 522 8.13 2.24 -7.42
N HIS A 523 7.34 2.16 -6.36
CA HIS A 523 7.01 0.89 -5.74
C HIS A 523 5.76 0.29 -6.39
N CYS A 524 5.88 -0.87 -7.04
CA CYS A 524 4.73 -1.67 -7.47
C CYS A 524 4.42 -2.69 -6.39
N SER A 525 3.16 -2.79 -6.00
CA SER A 525 2.76 -3.71 -4.94
C SER A 525 2.84 -5.16 -5.45
N ASP A 526 3.61 -6.02 -4.77
CA ASP A 526 3.62 -7.46 -5.05
C ASP A 526 2.35 -8.12 -4.50
N VAL A 527 1.26 -7.91 -5.23
CA VAL A 527 -0.07 -8.39 -4.86
C VAL A 527 -0.29 -9.76 -5.52
N SER A 528 0.09 -10.83 -4.83
CA SER A 528 -0.05 -12.20 -5.33
C SER A 528 -1.45 -12.77 -5.14
N ILE A 529 -2.35 -12.49 -6.10
CA ILE A 529 -3.70 -13.06 -6.11
C ILE A 529 -4.04 -13.56 -7.50
N SER A 530 -4.55 -14.79 -7.55
CA SER A 530 -5.05 -15.42 -8.79
C SER A 530 -6.05 -14.55 -9.55
N LEU A 531 -6.80 -13.69 -8.86
CA LEU A 531 -7.75 -12.80 -9.50
C LEU A 531 -7.10 -11.68 -10.33
N ILE A 532 -5.99 -11.11 -9.84
CA ILE A 532 -5.24 -10.09 -10.59
C ILE A 532 -4.61 -10.73 -11.81
N ASP A 533 -4.05 -11.92 -11.63
CA ASP A 533 -3.44 -12.67 -12.71
C ASP A 533 -4.48 -13.00 -13.80
N ASP A 534 -5.64 -13.53 -13.42
CA ASP A 534 -6.73 -13.88 -14.34
C ASP A 534 -7.28 -12.65 -15.09
N ALA A 535 -7.54 -11.55 -14.39
CA ALA A 535 -8.03 -10.32 -15.00
C ALA A 535 -6.97 -9.65 -15.88
N SER A 536 -5.70 -9.68 -15.48
CA SER A 536 -4.58 -9.21 -16.29
C SER A 536 -4.45 -10.00 -17.57
N ALA A 537 -4.53 -11.34 -17.50
CA ALA A 537 -4.50 -12.21 -18.67
C ALA A 537 -5.68 -11.93 -19.61
N ALA A 538 -6.88 -11.73 -19.06
CA ALA A 538 -8.07 -11.41 -19.84
C ALA A 538 -7.93 -10.04 -20.54
N LEU A 539 -7.44 -9.01 -19.86
CA LEU A 539 -7.17 -7.71 -20.46
C LEU A 539 -6.18 -7.81 -21.63
N VAL A 540 -5.05 -8.49 -21.43
CA VAL A 540 -4.02 -8.66 -22.48
C VAL A 540 -4.60 -9.40 -23.68
N SER A 541 -5.37 -10.46 -23.46
CA SER A 541 -6.05 -11.20 -24.51
C SER A 541 -7.01 -10.33 -25.33
N GLU A 542 -7.80 -9.48 -24.65
CA GLU A 542 -8.75 -8.59 -25.34
C GLU A 542 -8.07 -7.45 -26.08
N LEU A 543 -7.08 -6.82 -25.47
CA LEU A 543 -6.27 -5.82 -26.15
C LEU A 543 -5.57 -6.41 -27.38
N GLY A 544 -5.08 -7.64 -27.31
CA GLY A 544 -4.51 -8.35 -28.46
C GLY A 544 -5.52 -8.51 -29.59
N THR A 545 -6.77 -8.84 -29.25
CA THR A 545 -7.86 -8.96 -30.24
C THR A 545 -8.21 -7.61 -30.89
N ILE A 546 -8.21 -6.53 -30.11
CA ILE A 546 -8.54 -5.17 -30.60
C ILE A 546 -7.41 -4.56 -31.44
N LEU A 547 -6.16 -4.75 -31.00
CA LEU A 547 -5.00 -4.07 -31.55
C LEU A 547 -4.29 -4.88 -32.65
N GLY A 548 -4.46 -6.20 -32.63
CA GLY A 548 -3.73 -7.16 -33.47
C GLY A 548 -2.35 -7.49 -32.92
N ASP A 549 -1.78 -8.59 -33.42
CA ASP A 549 -0.54 -9.21 -32.90
C ASP A 549 0.73 -8.35 -33.03
N THR A 550 0.67 -7.22 -33.75
CA THR A 550 1.82 -6.35 -34.00
C THR A 550 2.02 -5.25 -32.96
N VAL A 551 1.09 -5.08 -32.03
CA VAL A 551 1.15 -4.04 -31.00
C VAL A 551 1.65 -4.63 -29.68
N THR A 552 2.72 -4.06 -29.13
CA THR A 552 3.21 -4.44 -27.80
C THR A 552 2.23 -3.94 -26.73
N ILE A 553 1.79 -4.86 -25.87
CA ILE A 553 1.02 -4.56 -24.67
C ILE A 553 1.99 -4.60 -23.49
N GLU A 554 2.31 -3.44 -22.94
CA GLU A 554 3.23 -3.25 -21.81
C GLU A 554 2.48 -3.42 -20.48
N TRP A 555 1.87 -4.59 -20.29
CA TRP A 555 1.11 -4.93 -19.07
C TRP A 555 1.38 -6.34 -18.57
N GLN A 556 1.51 -6.45 -17.25
CA GLN A 556 1.44 -7.70 -16.50
C GLN A 556 1.03 -7.42 -15.05
N ALA A 557 0.54 -8.45 -14.34
CA ALA A 557 -0.01 -8.31 -13.00
C ALA A 557 0.95 -7.65 -11.98
N SER A 558 2.27 -7.90 -12.09
CA SER A 558 3.26 -7.33 -11.17
C SER A 558 3.41 -5.80 -11.26
N LEU A 559 2.85 -5.17 -12.29
CA LEU A 559 2.84 -3.71 -12.41
C LEU A 559 1.76 -3.06 -11.55
N PHE A 560 0.85 -3.84 -10.97
CA PHE A 560 -0.19 -3.32 -10.10
C PHE A 560 0.42 -2.51 -8.95
N GLY A 561 -0.09 -1.31 -8.73
CA GLY A 561 0.46 -0.34 -7.78
C GLY A 561 1.41 0.69 -8.41
N CYS A 562 1.98 0.41 -9.58
CA CYS A 562 2.61 1.43 -10.44
C CYS A 562 1.73 1.83 -11.61
N LEU A 563 1.09 0.84 -12.23
CA LEU A 563 0.09 1.00 -13.27
C LEU A 563 -1.09 0.09 -12.90
N PRO A 564 -2.31 0.61 -12.66
CA PRO A 564 -2.48 1.96 -12.10
C PRO A 564 -1.57 2.25 -10.89
N SER A 565 -1.31 3.53 -10.63
CA SER A 565 -0.49 3.91 -9.48
C SER A 565 -1.30 3.94 -8.18
N LEU A 566 -0.89 3.14 -7.20
CA LEU A 566 -1.30 3.23 -5.80
C LEU A 566 -0.42 4.22 -5.01
N SER A 567 0.51 4.91 -5.67
CA SER A 567 1.51 5.76 -5.03
C SER A 567 1.05 7.20 -4.83
N GLY A 568 -0.26 7.48 -4.88
CA GLY A 568 -0.83 8.81 -4.65
C GLY A 568 -0.46 9.85 -5.72
N ILE A 569 -0.13 9.38 -6.92
CA ILE A 569 0.16 10.14 -8.15
C ILE A 569 -0.43 9.43 -9.35
N ARG A 570 -0.49 10.09 -10.52
CA ARG A 570 -0.83 9.41 -11.77
C ARG A 570 0.34 8.53 -12.21
N ALA A 571 0.07 7.42 -12.91
CA ALA A 571 1.10 6.47 -13.31
C ALA A 571 2.16 7.11 -14.24
N GLU A 572 1.75 7.95 -15.18
CA GLU A 572 2.66 8.65 -16.09
C GLU A 572 3.54 9.70 -15.42
N GLU A 573 3.12 10.22 -14.26
CA GLU A 573 3.86 11.18 -13.43
C GLU A 573 4.92 10.51 -12.56
N ALA A 574 4.83 9.18 -12.39
CA ALA A 574 5.90 8.45 -11.74
C ALA A 574 7.21 8.69 -12.49
N ARG A 575 8.23 9.03 -11.71
CA ARG A 575 9.43 9.65 -12.21
C ARG A 575 10.19 8.72 -13.15
N PRO A 576 10.69 9.20 -14.31
CA PRO A 576 11.62 8.43 -15.12
C PRO A 576 12.84 8.00 -14.30
N HIS A 577 13.20 6.72 -14.38
CA HIS A 577 14.33 6.17 -13.63
C HIS A 577 15.64 6.88 -14.00
N SER A 578 15.77 7.34 -15.24
CA SER A 578 16.89 8.16 -15.71
C SER A 578 17.10 9.43 -14.90
N GLU A 579 16.03 10.10 -14.47
CA GLU A 579 16.14 11.32 -13.66
C GLU A 579 16.52 11.01 -12.20
N THR A 580 16.02 9.90 -11.65
CA THR A 580 16.43 9.40 -10.34
C THR A 580 17.93 9.11 -10.31
N ILE A 581 18.43 8.43 -11.34
CA ILE A 581 19.86 8.09 -11.46
C ILE A 581 20.72 9.33 -11.74
N ALA A 582 20.24 10.26 -12.57
CA ALA A 582 20.92 11.54 -12.79
C ALA A 582 21.10 12.33 -11.49
N GLU A 583 20.09 12.34 -10.61
CA GLU A 583 20.17 13.01 -9.30
C GLU A 583 21.30 12.44 -8.41
N VAL A 584 21.49 11.12 -8.43
CA VAL A 584 22.62 10.47 -7.73
C VAL A 584 23.95 10.75 -8.44
N ALA A 585 23.98 10.71 -9.77
CA ALA A 585 25.18 10.96 -10.59
C ALA A 585 25.72 12.39 -10.42
N ASP A 586 24.84 13.39 -10.41
CA ASP A 586 25.18 14.78 -10.16
C ASP A 586 25.75 14.96 -8.75
N TRP A 587 25.11 14.33 -7.76
CA TRP A 587 25.57 14.41 -6.37
C TRP A 587 26.93 13.74 -6.18
N ILE A 588 27.15 12.52 -6.68
CA ILE A 588 28.43 11.83 -6.53
C ILE A 588 29.54 12.55 -7.29
N THR A 589 29.24 13.23 -8.41
CA THR A 589 30.20 14.07 -9.13
C THR A 589 30.61 15.29 -8.31
N ALA A 590 29.66 15.95 -7.64
CA ALA A 590 29.93 17.08 -6.76
C ALA A 590 30.64 16.70 -5.45
N ASN A 591 30.64 15.41 -5.08
CA ASN A 591 31.22 14.91 -3.84
C ASN A 591 32.30 13.83 -4.12
N PRO A 592 33.52 14.23 -4.54
CA PRO A 592 34.55 13.32 -5.05
C PRO A 592 35.08 12.31 -4.02
N THR A 593 34.92 12.59 -2.73
CA THR A 593 35.38 11.75 -1.63
C THR A 593 34.32 10.79 -1.08
N GLU A 594 33.13 10.76 -1.69
CA GLU A 594 32.00 9.96 -1.24
C GLU A 594 31.83 8.70 -2.09
N LEU A 595 31.10 7.73 -1.53
CA LEU A 595 30.68 6.50 -2.20
C LEU A 595 29.19 6.26 -1.96
N VAL A 596 28.46 5.80 -2.98
CA VAL A 596 27.04 5.43 -2.87
C VAL A 596 26.83 3.98 -3.27
N ILE A 597 26.03 3.29 -2.48
CA ILE A 597 25.50 1.96 -2.79
C ILE A 597 24.07 2.17 -3.29
N ILE A 598 23.81 1.73 -4.51
CA ILE A 598 22.49 1.79 -5.12
C ILE A 598 21.97 0.36 -5.20
N TYR A 599 20.92 0.08 -4.44
CA TYR A 599 20.17 -1.15 -4.54
C TYR A 599 18.99 -0.93 -5.49
N THR A 600 18.90 -1.74 -6.53
CA THR A 600 17.83 -1.69 -7.52
C THR A 600 16.99 -2.95 -7.43
N GLU A 601 15.74 -2.81 -6.99
CA GLU A 601 14.75 -3.85 -7.21
C GLU A 601 14.28 -3.77 -8.67
N ILE A 602 14.59 -4.80 -9.46
CA ILE A 602 14.26 -4.83 -10.88
C ILE A 602 12.93 -5.57 -11.06
N GLY A 603 11.90 -4.84 -11.49
CA GLY A 603 10.61 -5.41 -11.84
C GLY A 603 10.72 -6.51 -12.89
N SER A 604 9.98 -7.60 -12.69
CA SER A 604 10.01 -8.76 -13.59
C SER A 604 9.64 -8.42 -15.04
N GLU A 605 8.84 -7.36 -15.23
CA GLU A 605 8.44 -6.84 -16.53
C GLU A 605 9.60 -6.24 -17.34
N LEU A 606 10.68 -5.77 -16.71
CA LEU A 606 11.87 -5.39 -17.48
C LEU A 606 12.47 -6.58 -18.21
N THR A 607 12.40 -7.77 -17.63
CA THR A 607 12.82 -8.98 -18.34
C THR A 607 11.78 -9.36 -19.40
N ALA A 608 10.49 -9.36 -19.04
CA ALA A 608 9.40 -9.74 -19.96
C ALA A 608 9.37 -8.87 -21.22
N PHE A 609 9.64 -7.56 -21.08
CA PHE A 609 9.63 -6.59 -22.16
C PHE A 609 11.02 -6.29 -22.74
N SER A 610 12.05 -7.09 -22.39
CA SER A 610 13.42 -6.97 -22.93
C SER A 610 14.06 -5.58 -22.71
N LYS A 611 13.97 -5.05 -21.49
CA LYS A 611 14.47 -3.71 -21.09
C LYS A 611 15.65 -3.74 -20.13
N ILE A 612 16.16 -4.92 -19.78
CA ILE A 612 17.35 -5.06 -18.93
C ILE A 612 18.56 -4.35 -19.56
N ASP A 613 18.82 -4.53 -20.85
CA ASP A 613 19.96 -3.87 -21.51
C ASP A 613 19.85 -2.34 -21.48
N ALA A 614 18.64 -1.79 -21.64
CA ALA A 614 18.39 -0.36 -21.54
C ALA A 614 18.65 0.17 -20.11
N LEU A 615 18.25 -0.60 -19.09
CA LEU A 615 18.56 -0.30 -17.69
C LEU A 615 20.08 -0.27 -17.46
N LEU A 616 20.80 -1.32 -17.88
CA LEU A 616 22.25 -1.40 -17.70
C LEU A 616 22.98 -0.28 -18.45
N GLN A 617 22.53 0.07 -19.65
CA GLN A 617 23.07 1.18 -20.41
C GLN A 617 22.86 2.52 -19.70
N LEU A 618 21.72 2.73 -19.04
CA LEU A 618 21.47 3.93 -18.24
C LEU A 618 22.47 4.04 -17.08
N TYR A 619 22.68 2.98 -16.31
CA TYR A 619 23.66 2.99 -15.21
C TYR A 619 25.09 3.21 -15.73
N GLN A 620 25.49 2.49 -16.78
CA GLN A 620 26.81 2.63 -17.38
C GLN A 620 27.07 4.05 -17.91
N SER A 621 26.08 4.66 -18.57
CA SER A 621 26.21 6.03 -19.11
C SER A 621 26.20 7.09 -18.02
N SER A 622 25.51 6.86 -16.91
CA SER A 622 25.42 7.82 -15.80
C SER A 622 26.67 7.83 -14.92
N PHE A 623 27.26 6.66 -14.65
CA PHE A 623 28.36 6.53 -13.69
C PHE A 623 29.71 6.16 -14.32
N GLY A 624 29.72 5.54 -15.51
CA GLY A 624 30.95 5.17 -16.22
C GLY A 624 31.91 4.36 -15.34
N ASP A 625 33.17 4.79 -15.28
CA ASP A 625 34.23 4.12 -14.54
C ASP A 625 34.09 4.18 -13.02
N LEU A 626 33.16 5.01 -12.50
CA LEU A 626 32.89 5.09 -11.06
C LEU A 626 32.30 3.80 -10.49
N ILE A 627 31.73 2.94 -11.34
CA ILE A 627 31.09 1.70 -10.90
C ILE A 627 32.17 0.67 -10.52
N PHE A 628 32.07 0.13 -9.31
CA PHE A 628 32.75 -1.11 -8.92
C PHE A 628 31.89 -2.30 -9.35
N THR A 629 32.41 -3.12 -10.26
CA THR A 629 31.66 -4.20 -10.92
C THR A 629 32.04 -5.59 -10.39
N PRO A 630 31.23 -6.63 -10.67
CA PRO A 630 31.63 -8.03 -10.40
C PRO A 630 32.96 -8.45 -11.03
N ALA A 631 33.31 -7.89 -12.19
CA ALA A 631 34.61 -8.11 -12.81
C ALA A 631 35.76 -7.50 -11.99
N ASP A 632 35.57 -6.26 -11.49
CA ASP A 632 36.56 -5.59 -10.62
C ASP A 632 36.81 -6.40 -9.34
N LEU A 633 35.76 -6.94 -8.71
CA LEU A 633 35.89 -7.82 -7.54
C LEU A 633 36.70 -9.08 -7.86
N THR A 634 36.44 -9.69 -9.02
CA THR A 634 37.19 -10.87 -9.48
C THR A 634 38.67 -10.54 -9.67
N THR A 635 38.99 -9.39 -10.29
CA THR A 635 40.37 -8.90 -10.44
C THR A 635 41.02 -8.60 -9.09
N ALA A 636 40.25 -8.16 -8.10
CA ALA A 636 40.72 -7.92 -6.73
C ALA A 636 40.89 -9.21 -5.89
N GLY A 637 40.70 -10.40 -6.48
CA GLY A 637 40.86 -11.70 -5.80
C GLY A 637 39.56 -12.31 -5.28
N GLY A 638 38.41 -11.71 -5.57
CA GLY A 638 37.08 -12.28 -5.31
C GLY A 638 36.54 -12.11 -3.89
N SER A 639 37.29 -11.43 -3.00
CA SER A 639 36.88 -11.21 -1.60
C SER A 639 36.62 -9.73 -1.32
N TRP A 640 35.49 -9.45 -0.68
CA TRP A 640 35.15 -8.10 -0.21
C TRP A 640 36.04 -7.63 0.95
N ASP A 641 36.65 -8.55 1.69
CA ASP A 641 37.56 -8.23 2.80
C ASP A 641 38.99 -7.92 2.35
N ALA A 642 39.27 -8.00 1.04
CA ALA A 642 40.57 -7.67 0.48
C ALA A 642 40.84 -6.17 0.38
N PHE A 643 39.82 -5.32 0.59
CA PHE A 643 39.92 -3.87 0.50
C PHE A 643 38.88 -3.17 1.37
N THR A 644 39.15 -1.91 1.66
CA THR A 644 38.23 -0.98 2.34
C THR A 644 37.46 -0.12 1.33
N LEU A 645 36.37 0.50 1.76
CA LEU A 645 35.65 1.46 0.91
C LEU A 645 36.52 2.69 0.59
N SER A 646 37.38 3.13 1.51
CA SER A 646 38.35 4.21 1.30
C SER A 646 39.33 3.89 0.16
N GLU A 647 39.82 2.64 0.08
CA GLU A 647 40.67 2.19 -1.02
C GLU A 647 39.93 2.14 -2.37
N LEU A 648 38.64 1.80 -2.38
CA LEU A 648 37.81 1.89 -3.59
C LEU A 648 37.66 3.34 -4.05
N ILE A 649 37.32 4.25 -3.13
CA ILE A 649 37.22 5.69 -3.41
C ILE A 649 38.54 6.22 -3.97
N GLY A 650 39.68 5.84 -3.37
CA GLY A 650 41.01 6.20 -3.84
C GLY A 650 41.36 5.66 -5.24
N LYS A 651 40.72 4.56 -5.67
CA LYS A 651 40.81 4.02 -7.03
C LYS A 651 39.79 4.63 -8.00
N GLY A 652 39.01 5.61 -7.57
CA GLY A 652 37.94 6.24 -8.35
C GLY A 652 36.65 5.42 -8.42
N LYS A 653 36.59 4.27 -7.72
CA LYS A 653 35.40 3.40 -7.64
C LYS A 653 34.50 3.90 -6.50
N ARG A 654 33.40 4.54 -6.86
CA ARG A 654 32.55 5.32 -5.94
C ARG A 654 31.07 4.95 -6.00
N VAL A 655 30.70 4.03 -6.88
CA VAL A 655 29.33 3.51 -6.99
C VAL A 655 29.36 1.99 -6.93
N ILE A 656 28.57 1.42 -6.03
CA ILE A 656 28.35 -0.03 -5.94
C ILE A 656 26.88 -0.28 -6.30
N LEU A 657 26.64 -1.08 -7.33
CA LEU A 657 25.29 -1.43 -7.77
C LEU A 657 24.92 -2.83 -7.27
N VAL A 658 23.75 -2.93 -6.64
CA VAL A 658 23.19 -4.16 -6.11
C VAL A 658 21.82 -4.38 -6.75
N ALA A 659 21.47 -5.62 -7.10
CA ALA A 659 20.21 -5.94 -7.76
C ALA A 659 19.48 -7.14 -7.16
N THR A 660 18.15 -7.09 -7.22
CA THR A 660 17.24 -8.24 -7.16
C THR A 660 16.42 -8.31 -8.46
N PRO A 661 15.97 -9.51 -8.88
CA PRO A 661 16.22 -10.81 -8.26
C PRO A 661 17.61 -11.39 -8.56
N THR A 662 18.28 -10.96 -9.64
CA THR A 662 19.51 -11.59 -10.13
C THR A 662 20.65 -10.60 -10.39
N ALA A 663 21.88 -11.07 -10.22
CA ALA A 663 23.09 -10.35 -10.63
C ALA A 663 23.17 -10.15 -12.15
N ASN A 664 23.99 -9.21 -12.59
CA ASN A 664 24.34 -9.02 -14.00
C ASN A 664 25.80 -8.54 -14.13
N THR A 665 26.20 -8.09 -15.31
CA THR A 665 27.59 -7.68 -15.59
C THR A 665 28.02 -6.40 -14.86
N LEU A 666 27.08 -5.53 -14.48
CA LEU A 666 27.35 -4.29 -13.75
C LEU A 666 26.99 -4.37 -12.26
N MET A 667 25.95 -5.13 -11.92
CA MET A 667 25.34 -5.14 -10.60
C MET A 667 25.55 -6.48 -9.89
N PHE A 668 25.92 -6.42 -8.61
CA PHE A 668 26.01 -7.59 -7.75
C PHE A 668 24.61 -8.09 -7.38
N GLY A 669 24.40 -9.40 -7.35
CA GLY A 669 23.14 -9.95 -6.86
C GLY A 669 23.09 -9.82 -5.33
N MET A 670 22.02 -9.25 -4.77
CA MET A 670 21.92 -8.90 -3.35
C MET A 670 22.38 -10.02 -2.40
N ARG A 671 21.95 -11.26 -2.63
CA ARG A 671 22.27 -12.42 -1.79
C ARG A 671 23.71 -12.95 -1.94
N SER A 672 24.48 -12.42 -2.90
CA SER A 672 25.86 -12.82 -3.19
C SER A 672 26.92 -11.85 -2.64
N LEU A 673 26.52 -10.75 -2.01
CA LEU A 673 27.46 -9.88 -1.33
C LEU A 673 27.92 -10.51 -0.01
N CYS A 674 29.22 -10.39 0.28
CA CYS A 674 29.84 -10.88 1.52
C CYS A 674 29.46 -12.35 1.83
N ASP A 675 29.20 -12.69 3.09
CA ASP A 675 28.70 -14.02 3.49
C ASP A 675 27.18 -14.18 3.31
N GLY A 676 26.54 -13.24 2.62
CA GLY A 676 25.12 -13.20 2.33
C GLY A 676 24.41 -11.96 2.89
N TRP A 677 23.10 -11.93 2.68
CA TRP A 677 22.23 -10.79 3.01
C TRP A 677 21.12 -11.22 3.98
N SER A 678 20.75 -10.33 4.91
CA SER A 678 19.59 -10.47 5.77
C SER A 678 18.81 -9.16 5.80
N ASP A 679 17.52 -9.24 5.46
CA ASP A 679 16.58 -8.16 5.70
C ASP A 679 15.88 -8.42 7.03
N SER A 680 16.08 -7.50 7.98
CA SER A 680 15.53 -7.59 9.32
C SER A 680 14.48 -6.50 9.51
N PRO A 681 13.19 -6.84 9.65
CA PRO A 681 12.19 -5.86 10.07
C PRO A 681 12.43 -5.57 11.56
N GLY A 682 13.39 -4.70 11.88
CA GLY A 682 13.68 -4.23 13.23
C GLY A 682 14.19 -5.25 14.25
N SER A 683 14.41 -6.52 13.89
CA SER A 683 15.03 -7.49 14.80
C SER A 683 16.55 -7.29 14.89
N VAL A 684 17.09 -7.45 16.10
CA VAL A 684 18.53 -7.27 16.35
C VAL A 684 19.29 -8.47 15.77
N GLU A 685 19.91 -8.28 14.60
CA GLU A 685 20.83 -9.23 13.99
C GLU A 685 22.21 -8.56 13.84
N TYR A 686 23.25 -9.26 14.29
CA TYR A 686 24.63 -8.79 14.20
C TYR A 686 25.20 -9.06 12.81
N ASN A 687 25.99 -8.13 12.27
CA ASN A 687 26.68 -8.28 11.00
C ASN A 687 27.91 -9.21 11.11
N SER A 688 27.68 -10.51 11.31
CA SER A 688 28.73 -11.54 11.37
C SER A 688 29.28 -11.89 9.97
N GLY A 689 29.81 -10.90 9.26
CA GLY A 689 30.27 -11.04 7.86
C GLY A 689 29.17 -10.99 6.80
N ARG A 690 27.90 -10.94 7.23
CA ARG A 690 26.72 -10.76 6.37
C ARG A 690 26.29 -9.30 6.36
N ILE A 691 25.72 -8.86 5.25
CA ILE A 691 25.03 -7.58 5.20
C ILE A 691 23.67 -7.72 5.86
N VAL A 692 23.41 -6.89 6.88
CA VAL A 692 22.09 -6.74 7.51
C VAL A 692 21.52 -5.38 7.13
N ARG A 693 20.34 -5.38 6.51
CA ARG A 693 19.53 -4.17 6.29
C ARG A 693 18.31 -4.20 7.19
N ALA A 694 18.05 -3.11 7.88
CA ALA A 694 16.83 -2.94 8.67
C ALA A 694 15.93 -1.88 8.07
N PHE A 695 14.71 -2.28 7.68
CA PHE A 695 13.69 -1.38 7.15
C PHE A 695 12.29 -1.80 7.63
N SER A 696 11.35 -0.88 7.50
CA SER A 696 9.92 -1.17 7.65
C SER A 696 9.16 -0.21 6.76
N SER A 697 8.30 -0.73 5.90
CA SER A 697 7.48 0.12 5.06
C SER A 697 6.50 0.95 5.88
N ALA A 698 6.41 2.24 5.54
CA ALA A 698 5.42 3.17 6.06
C ALA A 698 4.22 3.35 5.11
N LEU A 699 4.16 2.58 4.01
CA LEU A 699 3.02 2.64 3.10
C LEU A 699 1.75 2.14 3.80
N HIS A 700 0.70 2.93 3.70
CA HIS A 700 -0.54 2.73 4.43
C HIS A 700 -1.75 3.19 3.62
N TYR A 701 -2.79 2.37 3.61
CA TYR A 701 -3.98 2.49 2.78
C TYR A 701 -5.24 2.36 3.64
N ALA A 702 -5.83 3.50 4.02
CA ALA A 702 -6.91 3.56 5.00
C ALA A 702 -6.50 2.90 6.32
N THR A 703 -6.99 1.70 6.64
CA THR A 703 -6.68 0.96 7.88
C THR A 703 -5.64 -0.14 7.72
N LEU A 704 -4.91 -0.15 6.61
CA LEU A 704 -4.07 -1.28 6.22
C LEU A 704 -2.66 -0.84 5.87
N SER A 705 -1.67 -1.53 6.43
CA SER A 705 -0.29 -1.41 5.98
C SER A 705 -0.03 -2.20 4.70
N GLU A 706 1.10 -1.92 4.05
CA GLU A 706 1.60 -2.73 2.94
C GLU A 706 1.74 -4.23 3.29
N ALA A 707 2.24 -4.54 4.49
CA ALA A 707 2.38 -5.93 4.93
C ALA A 707 1.02 -6.61 5.04
N ALA A 708 -0.03 -5.90 5.47
CA ALA A 708 -1.38 -6.44 5.47
C ALA A 708 -1.89 -6.73 4.04
N LEU A 709 -1.43 -6.00 3.02
CA LEU A 709 -1.83 -6.20 1.62
C LEU A 709 -1.21 -7.45 1.02
N SER A 710 0.04 -7.75 1.40
CA SER A 710 0.75 -8.98 1.02
C SER A 710 0.33 -10.19 1.89
N GLY A 711 -0.66 -10.03 2.78
CA GLY A 711 -1.16 -11.09 3.66
C GLY A 711 -0.28 -11.37 4.89
N GLY A 712 0.72 -10.51 5.14
CA GLY A 712 1.54 -10.49 6.34
C GLY A 712 0.85 -9.82 7.54
N SER A 713 1.53 -9.85 8.68
CA SER A 713 1.11 -9.14 9.90
C SER A 713 2.12 -8.05 10.24
N ASP A 714 1.65 -6.84 10.54
CA ASP A 714 2.49 -5.81 11.15
C ASP A 714 2.86 -6.21 12.58
N ASP A 715 4.14 -6.34 12.84
CA ASP A 715 4.65 -6.31 14.20
C ASP A 715 5.14 -4.88 14.48
N ALA A 716 4.33 -4.08 15.16
CA ALA A 716 4.71 -2.70 15.50
C ALA A 716 5.99 -2.62 16.34
N SER A 717 6.39 -3.69 17.03
CA SER A 717 7.67 -3.76 17.76
C SER A 717 8.90 -3.89 16.85
N ARG A 718 8.67 -4.10 15.56
CA ARG A 718 9.66 -4.30 14.49
C ARG A 718 9.79 -3.12 13.53
N ALA A 719 9.02 -2.05 13.74
CA ALA A 719 9.12 -0.85 12.93
C ALA A 719 10.47 -0.14 13.15
N VAL A 720 11.08 0.37 12.08
CA VAL A 720 12.30 1.18 12.11
C VAL A 720 11.89 2.63 12.35
N THR A 721 11.83 3.01 13.62
CA THR A 721 11.41 4.33 14.09
C THR A 721 12.54 5.00 14.85
N THR A 722 12.45 6.31 15.08
CA THR A 722 13.38 7.06 15.95
C THR A 722 13.65 6.36 17.28
N SER A 723 12.65 5.68 17.86
CA SER A 723 12.78 4.99 19.14
C SER A 723 13.52 3.65 19.07
N THR A 724 13.47 2.95 17.94
CA THR A 724 14.08 1.62 17.76
C THR A 724 15.44 1.69 17.07
N ILE A 725 15.71 2.74 16.29
CA ILE A 725 16.98 2.99 15.61
C ILE A 725 18.20 2.84 16.54
N PRO A 726 18.25 3.43 17.76
CA PRO A 726 19.43 3.32 18.61
C PRO A 726 19.79 1.88 18.96
N THR A 727 18.80 0.99 19.10
CA THR A 727 19.02 -0.43 19.33
C THR A 727 19.65 -1.11 18.12
N LEU A 728 19.20 -0.78 16.91
CA LEU A 728 19.74 -1.31 15.65
C LEU A 728 21.16 -0.80 15.38
N VAL A 729 21.41 0.49 15.66
CA VAL A 729 22.74 1.10 15.59
C VAL A 729 23.70 0.35 16.51
N ASN A 730 23.34 0.17 17.78
CA ASN A 730 24.19 -0.51 18.76
C ASN A 730 24.40 -2.00 18.45
N ALA A 731 23.47 -2.64 17.73
CA ALA A 731 23.62 -4.00 17.23
C ALA A 731 24.59 -4.12 16.05
N GLY A 732 24.95 -2.98 15.45
CA GLY A 732 25.89 -2.92 14.34
C GLY A 732 25.30 -3.32 12.99
N VAL A 733 24.00 -3.10 12.80
CA VAL A 733 23.33 -3.28 11.50
C VAL A 733 24.01 -2.43 10.42
N ASN A 734 24.30 -3.03 9.25
CA ASN A 734 25.04 -2.33 8.19
C ASN A 734 24.25 -1.15 7.61
N PHE A 735 22.98 -1.38 7.28
CA PHE A 735 22.14 -0.39 6.62
C PHE A 735 20.83 -0.22 7.38
N ILE A 736 20.67 0.91 8.07
CA ILE A 736 19.41 1.26 8.72
C ILE A 736 18.64 2.16 7.76
N ALA A 737 17.60 1.61 7.15
CA ALA A 737 16.88 2.16 6.01
C ALA A 737 15.42 2.48 6.38
N PRO A 738 15.16 3.52 7.20
CA PRO A 738 13.81 3.92 7.54
C PRO A 738 13.07 4.49 6.33
N ASP A 739 11.76 4.35 6.36
CA ASP A 739 10.86 5.20 5.59
C ASP A 739 10.67 6.54 6.30
N GLY A 740 10.75 7.64 5.55
CA GLY A 740 10.59 9.00 6.08
C GLY A 740 11.85 9.52 6.76
N LEU A 741 13.02 9.26 6.18
CA LEU A 741 14.29 9.77 6.68
C LEU A 741 14.22 11.30 6.84
N ASP A 742 14.61 11.77 8.02
CA ASP A 742 14.51 13.15 8.47
C ASP A 742 15.58 13.48 9.53
N GLY A 743 15.54 14.68 10.11
CA GLY A 743 16.52 15.08 11.12
C GLY A 743 16.46 14.23 12.39
N GLN A 744 15.27 13.86 12.84
CA GLN A 744 15.11 13.11 14.09
C GLN A 744 15.64 11.68 13.96
N THR A 745 15.36 11.02 12.84
CA THR A 745 15.89 9.68 12.54
C THR A 745 17.41 9.71 12.35
N MET A 746 17.96 10.74 11.69
CA MET A 746 19.42 10.91 11.56
C MET A 746 20.09 11.15 12.92
N GLU A 747 19.51 11.94 13.82
CA GLU A 747 19.99 12.13 15.19
C GLU A 747 20.02 10.80 15.98
N ALA A 748 19.00 9.96 15.80
CA ALA A 748 18.93 8.64 16.43
C ALA A 748 20.00 7.66 15.90
N MET A 749 20.50 7.86 14.67
CA MET A 749 21.59 7.07 14.08
C MET A 749 22.99 7.47 14.56
N VAL A 750 23.12 8.61 15.24
CA VAL A 750 24.40 8.99 15.84
C VAL A 750 24.67 8.00 16.98
N TRP A 751 25.88 7.45 17.08
CA TRP A 751 26.37 6.66 18.22
C TRP A 751 27.60 7.27 18.90
N SER A 752 28.27 8.22 18.24
CA SER A 752 29.54 8.82 18.69
C SER A 752 29.31 10.06 19.57
N TRP A 753 29.44 11.25 19.00
CA TRP A 753 29.43 12.54 19.70
C TRP A 753 28.07 12.86 20.34
N ALA A 754 28.12 13.52 21.50
CA ALA A 754 26.96 14.17 22.09
C ALA A 754 26.60 15.45 21.32
N SER A 755 25.41 15.98 21.57
CA SER A 755 24.98 17.23 20.93
C SER A 755 25.93 18.36 21.29
N ARG A 756 26.36 19.13 20.28
CA ARG A 756 27.27 20.29 20.39
C ARG A 756 28.72 19.97 20.82
N GLU A 757 29.10 18.70 20.82
CA GLU A 757 30.47 18.29 21.11
C GLU A 757 31.30 18.07 19.83
N PRO A 758 32.62 18.33 19.86
CA PRO A 758 33.38 18.97 20.93
C PRO A 758 33.24 20.50 20.94
N SER A 759 33.57 21.11 22.07
CA SER A 759 33.57 22.56 22.28
C SER A 759 34.92 23.23 21.93
N ILE A 760 34.91 24.56 21.80
CA ILE A 760 36.13 25.34 21.59
C ILE A 760 37.05 25.19 22.80
N GLY A 761 38.29 24.75 22.56
CA GLY A 761 39.31 24.59 23.60
C GLY A 761 39.45 23.16 24.13
N ASP A 762 38.64 22.22 23.65
CA ASP A 762 38.82 20.81 23.95
C ASP A 762 40.03 20.24 23.21
N VAL A 763 40.81 19.43 23.92
CA VAL A 763 42.06 18.82 23.42
C VAL A 763 42.10 17.31 23.62
N ALA A 764 41.09 16.73 24.30
CA ALA A 764 40.94 15.31 24.50
C ALA A 764 39.46 14.91 24.41
N VAL A 765 39.21 13.62 24.24
CA VAL A 765 37.87 13.05 24.10
C VAL A 765 37.63 12.02 25.19
N GLN A 766 36.45 12.08 25.81
CA GLN A 766 35.99 11.06 26.74
C GLN A 766 34.68 10.44 26.25
N ILE A 767 34.46 9.17 26.58
CA ILE A 767 33.17 8.51 26.46
C ILE A 767 32.49 8.41 27.82
N SER A 768 31.17 8.58 27.88
CA SER A 768 30.37 8.51 29.10
C SER A 768 29.57 7.20 29.22
N ALA A 769 29.58 6.59 30.41
CA ALA A 769 28.71 5.46 30.74
C ALA A 769 27.21 5.84 30.74
N THR A 770 26.89 7.10 31.01
CA THR A 770 25.51 7.55 31.24
C THR A 770 24.67 7.44 29.97
N ASP A 771 25.18 7.95 28.86
CA ASP A 771 24.48 8.01 27.57
C ASP A 771 25.23 7.31 26.42
N GLY A 772 26.46 6.86 26.66
CA GLY A 772 27.30 6.21 25.66
C GLY A 772 27.90 7.16 24.63
N ARG A 773 27.81 8.48 24.85
CA ARG A 773 28.26 9.52 23.92
C ARG A 773 29.67 10.01 24.21
N TRP A 774 30.24 10.65 23.20
CA TRP A 774 31.58 11.25 23.27
C TRP A 774 31.49 12.74 23.55
N TYR A 775 32.36 13.21 24.44
CA TYR A 775 32.46 14.59 24.90
C TYR A 775 33.87 15.09 24.73
N GLY A 776 34.03 16.33 24.28
CA GLY A 776 35.31 17.01 24.34
C GLY A 776 35.64 17.39 25.78
N VAL A 777 36.94 17.38 26.12
CA VAL A 777 37.42 17.92 27.39
C VAL A 777 38.70 18.75 27.21
N PRO A 778 38.92 19.79 28.03
CA PRO A 778 40.05 20.71 27.89
C PRO A 778 41.39 20.14 28.34
N ALA A 779 41.41 18.99 29.05
CA ALA A 779 42.64 18.31 29.43
C ALA A 779 42.43 16.81 29.67
N SER A 780 43.22 15.96 29.03
CA SER A 780 43.16 14.50 29.21
C SER A 780 43.41 14.07 30.67
N THR A 781 44.19 14.82 31.43
CA THR A 781 44.49 14.55 32.85
C THR A 781 43.26 14.60 33.76
N THR A 782 42.16 15.19 33.30
CA THR A 782 40.89 15.25 34.03
C THR A 782 40.06 13.96 33.89
N ILE A 783 40.41 13.10 32.93
CA ILE A 783 39.70 11.84 32.68
C ILE A 783 40.33 10.73 33.51
N PRO A 784 39.61 10.07 34.44
CA PRO A 784 40.19 9.10 35.39
C PRO A 784 40.62 7.77 34.76
N ASN A 785 40.04 7.38 33.62
CA ASN A 785 40.32 6.09 32.97
C ASN A 785 40.74 6.30 31.51
N VAL A 786 41.42 5.30 30.95
CA VAL A 786 41.79 5.21 29.52
C VAL A 786 41.17 3.94 28.93
N ALA A 787 40.57 4.07 27.75
CA ALA A 787 39.98 2.96 27.02
C ALA A 787 41.07 2.18 26.24
N CYS A 788 41.20 0.90 26.54
CA CYS A 788 42.10 -0.03 25.88
C CYS A 788 41.30 -1.04 25.05
N VAL A 789 41.56 -1.10 23.73
CA VAL A 789 40.93 -2.04 22.78
C VAL A 789 41.86 -3.22 22.52
N SER A 790 41.32 -4.43 22.39
CA SER A 790 42.11 -5.60 22.02
C SER A 790 42.59 -5.52 20.57
N SER A 791 43.80 -6.02 20.31
CA SER A 791 44.35 -6.12 18.96
C SER A 791 43.73 -7.25 18.12
N SER A 792 43.05 -8.22 18.75
CA SER A 792 42.45 -9.38 18.06
C SER A 792 40.92 -9.32 17.94
N ASP A 793 40.26 -8.53 18.80
CA ASP A 793 38.80 -8.37 18.81
C ASP A 793 38.44 -6.95 19.25
N ARG A 794 37.99 -6.13 18.30
CA ARG A 794 37.67 -4.72 18.57
C ARG A 794 36.40 -4.51 19.40
N THR A 795 35.65 -5.56 19.71
CA THR A 795 34.55 -5.53 20.68
C THR A 795 35.01 -5.85 22.10
N SER A 796 36.27 -6.28 22.28
CA SER A 796 36.85 -6.53 23.59
C SER A 796 37.58 -5.28 24.12
N TRP A 797 37.04 -4.72 25.21
CA TRP A 797 37.53 -3.49 25.83
C TRP A 797 37.95 -3.70 27.28
N ARG A 798 38.93 -2.92 27.73
CA ARG A 798 39.37 -2.82 29.12
C ARG A 798 39.59 -1.36 29.50
N LEU A 799 39.41 -1.06 30.78
CA LEU A 799 39.73 0.24 31.36
C LEU A 799 40.99 0.11 32.20
N VAL A 800 41.85 1.11 32.10
CA VAL A 800 42.99 1.30 33.00
C VAL A 800 42.94 2.71 33.58
N SER A 801 43.53 2.91 34.74
CA SER A 801 43.63 4.25 35.34
C SER A 801 44.49 5.18 34.49
N GLN A 802 44.17 6.47 34.53
CA GLN A 802 44.90 7.48 33.79
C GLN A 802 46.41 7.45 34.09
N GLY A 803 47.23 7.50 33.05
CA GLY A 803 48.68 7.35 33.13
C GLY A 803 49.20 5.91 33.21
N SER A 804 48.33 4.89 33.22
CA SER A 804 48.73 3.48 33.15
C SER A 804 48.81 2.97 31.70
N SER A 805 49.68 1.99 31.44
CA SER A 805 49.75 1.31 30.14
C SER A 805 48.62 0.29 29.96
N CYS A 806 48.15 0.12 28.72
CA CYS A 806 47.21 -0.95 28.40
C CYS A 806 47.83 -2.34 28.64
N PRO A 807 47.03 -3.35 29.04
CA PRO A 807 47.50 -4.73 29.20
C PRO A 807 48.06 -5.32 27.90
N SER A 808 48.86 -6.39 28.00
CA SER A 808 49.34 -7.12 26.82
C SER A 808 48.18 -7.56 25.92
N GLY A 809 48.32 -7.36 24.60
CA GLY A 809 47.27 -7.60 23.61
C GLY A 809 46.20 -6.51 23.52
N PHE A 810 46.36 -5.40 24.23
CA PHE A 810 45.49 -4.23 24.18
C PHE A 810 46.29 -2.94 23.91
N ALA A 811 45.66 -1.96 23.26
CA ALA A 811 46.24 -0.64 23.00
C ALA A 811 45.21 0.47 23.26
N THR A 812 45.68 1.69 23.53
CA THR A 812 44.80 2.86 23.67
C THR A 812 44.07 3.11 22.36
N GLY A 813 42.74 3.15 22.40
CA GLY A 813 41.93 3.18 21.19
C GLY A 813 40.65 3.97 21.34
N HIS A 814 39.88 3.99 20.26
CA HIS A 814 38.51 4.49 20.23
C HIS A 814 37.64 3.56 19.37
N PRO A 815 36.32 3.51 19.61
CA PRO A 815 35.39 2.78 18.76
C PRO A 815 35.37 3.33 17.34
N GLN A 816 35.45 2.45 16.34
CA GLN A 816 35.34 2.78 14.91
C GLN A 816 33.94 2.47 14.35
N LEU A 817 33.19 1.60 15.04
CA LEU A 817 31.84 1.19 14.69
C LEU A 817 30.94 1.29 15.92
N ALA A 818 29.63 1.40 15.71
CA ALA A 818 28.64 1.50 16.79
C ALA A 818 28.67 0.29 17.72
N ILE A 819 28.87 -0.91 17.19
CA ILE A 819 28.98 -2.15 17.98
C ILE A 819 30.20 -2.13 18.91
N GLU A 820 31.31 -1.54 18.48
CA GLU A 820 32.49 -1.34 19.33
C GLU A 820 32.19 -0.31 20.44
N ASN A 821 31.42 0.74 20.11
CA ASN A 821 31.00 1.76 21.08
C ASN A 821 30.09 1.15 22.14
N ALA A 822 29.08 0.38 21.73
CA ALA A 822 28.18 -0.32 22.63
C ALA A 822 28.94 -1.29 23.56
N ALA A 823 29.93 -2.00 23.05
CA ALA A 823 30.78 -2.89 23.84
C ALA A 823 31.61 -2.13 24.89
N LEU A 824 32.22 -1.00 24.52
CA LEU A 824 32.95 -0.15 25.48
C LEU A 824 32.01 0.44 26.54
N VAL A 825 30.82 0.89 26.15
CA VAL A 825 29.79 1.41 27.08
C VAL A 825 29.35 0.34 28.07
N ALA A 826 29.24 -0.93 27.66
CA ALA A 826 28.95 -2.03 28.57
C ALA A 826 30.04 -2.21 29.64
N VAL A 827 31.32 -2.08 29.26
CA VAL A 827 32.46 -2.14 30.20
C VAL A 827 32.44 -0.95 31.17
N LEU A 828 32.15 0.25 30.68
CA LEU A 828 32.02 1.46 31.52
C LEU A 828 30.89 1.29 32.54
N LYS A 829 29.69 0.86 32.09
CA LYS A 829 28.53 0.64 32.96
C LYS A 829 28.77 -0.46 34.00
N ALA A 830 29.52 -1.51 33.64
CA ALA A 830 29.92 -2.55 34.59
C ALA A 830 30.90 -2.03 35.66
N THR A 831 31.64 -0.96 35.37
CA THR A 831 32.53 -0.28 36.32
C THR A 831 31.75 0.71 37.21
N GLY A 832 30.76 1.40 36.64
CA GLY A 832 29.86 2.32 37.35
C GLY A 832 29.06 3.19 36.38
N SER A 833 27.88 3.66 36.79
CA SER A 833 26.92 4.39 35.93
C SER A 833 27.43 5.73 35.39
N ASP A 834 28.39 6.34 36.08
CA ASP A 834 28.96 7.65 35.75
C ASP A 834 30.43 7.54 35.33
N THR A 835 30.88 6.31 35.04
CA THR A 835 32.27 6.07 34.61
C THR A 835 32.52 6.72 33.26
N VAL A 836 33.64 7.43 33.15
CA VAL A 836 34.14 7.96 31.87
C VAL A 836 35.50 7.37 31.55
N ALA A 837 35.86 7.32 30.27
CA ALA A 837 37.19 6.93 29.83
C ALA A 837 37.69 7.75 28.64
N GLN A 838 38.99 7.99 28.60
CA GLN A 838 39.66 8.69 27.53
C GLN A 838 39.68 7.82 26.28
N LEU A 839 39.30 8.42 25.16
CA LEU A 839 39.43 7.85 23.82
C LEU A 839 40.68 8.38 23.13
N ASN A 840 41.33 7.53 22.34
CA ASN A 840 42.46 7.94 21.49
C ASN A 840 41.94 8.51 20.16
N VAL A 841 41.33 9.68 20.18
CA VAL A 841 40.78 10.39 19.01
C VAL A 841 41.58 11.66 18.75
N ASP A 842 41.99 11.87 17.50
CA ASP A 842 42.56 13.15 17.08
C ASP A 842 41.43 14.15 16.81
N ILE A 843 41.25 15.08 17.74
CA ILE A 843 40.22 16.11 17.69
C ILE A 843 40.64 17.35 16.89
N SER A 844 41.93 17.47 16.53
CA SER A 844 42.46 18.68 15.88
C SER A 844 41.89 18.91 14.48
N ALA A 845 41.47 17.83 13.81
CA ALA A 845 40.81 17.86 12.51
C ALA A 845 39.27 17.92 12.62
N PHE A 846 38.70 17.92 13.82
CA PHE A 846 37.26 17.97 14.04
C PHE A 846 36.83 19.44 14.20
N PRO A 847 36.19 20.06 13.19
CA PRO A 847 35.73 21.45 13.32
C PRO A 847 34.76 21.58 14.50
N VAL A 848 34.70 22.74 15.15
CA VAL A 848 33.78 23.03 16.26
C VAL A 848 32.45 23.57 15.71
N ILE A 849 31.32 23.32 16.39
CA ILE A 849 30.02 23.90 16.00
C ILE A 849 29.94 25.24 16.70
N THR A 850 29.85 26.31 15.94
CA THR A 850 29.65 27.62 16.56
C THR A 850 28.19 27.79 16.95
N GLU A 851 27.93 28.61 17.97
CA GLU A 851 26.55 29.02 18.30
C GLU A 851 25.85 29.67 17.10
N ALA A 852 26.61 30.32 16.22
CA ALA A 852 26.09 30.91 14.99
C ALA A 852 25.58 29.85 14.00
N ASP A 853 26.26 28.71 13.86
CA ASP A 853 25.82 27.60 12.99
C ASP A 853 24.50 27.03 13.48
N GLU A 854 24.39 26.80 14.80
CA GLU A 854 23.17 26.29 15.41
C GLU A 854 22.02 27.31 15.30
N GLN A 855 22.28 28.59 15.60
CA GLN A 855 21.28 29.65 15.46
C GLN A 855 20.82 29.80 14.00
N ALA A 856 21.73 29.69 13.03
CA ALA A 856 21.38 29.71 11.60
C ALA A 856 20.46 28.55 11.23
N PHE A 857 20.76 27.33 11.71
CA PHE A 857 19.89 26.18 11.52
C PHE A 857 18.52 26.37 12.17
N GLN A 858 18.46 26.82 13.43
CA GLN A 858 17.18 27.06 14.13
C GLN A 858 16.34 28.14 13.44
N ASN A 859 16.97 29.21 12.93
CA ASN A 859 16.29 30.24 12.15
C ASN A 859 15.75 29.67 10.83
N ALA A 860 16.53 28.83 10.14
CA ALA A 860 16.10 28.16 8.91
C ALA A 860 14.94 27.18 9.18
N LEU A 861 15.01 26.41 10.27
CA LEU A 861 13.96 25.49 10.69
C LEU A 861 12.64 26.22 11.03
N ALA A 862 12.73 27.37 11.72
CA ALA A 862 11.57 28.21 11.98
C ALA A 862 10.96 28.79 10.69
N SER A 863 11.80 29.16 9.71
CA SER A 863 11.34 29.65 8.42
C SER A 863 10.66 28.55 7.57
N SER A 864 11.15 27.31 7.64
CA SER A 864 10.58 26.17 6.91
C SER A 864 9.27 25.65 7.51
N SER A 865 9.01 25.94 8.78
CA SER A 865 7.74 25.60 9.46
C SER A 865 6.68 26.71 9.32
N ASN A 866 7.09 28.00 9.27
CA ASN A 866 6.16 29.14 9.07
C ASN A 866 5.58 29.26 7.65
N SER A 867 6.12 28.55 6.65
CA SER A 867 5.54 28.56 5.29
C SER A 867 4.31 27.67 5.14
N THR A 868 3.87 26.97 6.20
CA THR A 868 2.65 26.14 6.23
C THR A 868 1.36 26.97 6.47
N SER A 869 1.39 28.28 6.22
CA SER A 869 0.22 29.14 6.44
C SER A 869 -0.94 28.75 5.52
N ASN A 870 -1.98 28.18 6.13
CA ASN A 870 -3.32 27.96 5.60
C ASN A 870 -3.83 29.14 4.74
N PRO A 871 -4.61 28.90 3.67
CA PRO A 871 -5.47 29.92 3.11
C PRO A 871 -6.62 30.21 4.11
N GLY A 872 -6.48 31.28 4.87
CA GLY A 872 -7.57 32.01 5.54
C GLY A 872 -8.12 31.43 6.86
N THR A 873 -7.68 31.98 7.99
CA THR A 873 -8.49 32.75 8.99
C THR A 873 -7.78 32.81 10.34
N SER A 874 -7.98 33.93 11.02
CA SER A 874 -7.22 34.47 12.15
C SER A 874 -7.52 33.84 13.52
N GLY A 875 -6.45 33.57 14.28
CA GLY A 875 -6.32 33.82 15.73
C GLY A 875 -7.03 32.88 16.73
N SER A 876 -6.27 32.09 17.49
CA SER A 876 -5.86 32.38 18.87
C SER A 876 -5.17 31.18 19.52
N SER A 877 -4.27 31.46 20.47
CA SER A 877 -3.39 30.57 21.21
C SER A 877 -4.07 29.79 22.35
N THR A 878 -3.77 28.49 22.54
CA THR A 878 -3.48 27.79 23.83
C THR A 878 -3.22 26.26 23.62
N PRO A 879 -2.64 25.52 24.61
CA PRO A 879 -1.62 24.50 24.36
C PRO A 879 -2.11 23.05 24.24
N ALA A 880 -1.18 22.22 23.74
CA ALA A 880 -1.26 20.77 23.57
C ALA A 880 -1.84 19.99 24.77
N PRO A 881 -2.58 18.89 24.52
CA PRO A 881 -2.73 17.83 25.48
C PRO A 881 -1.74 16.68 25.22
N THR A 882 -1.01 16.43 26.29
CA THR A 882 -0.41 15.16 26.74
C THR A 882 -0.99 13.86 26.20
N THR A 883 -0.07 13.01 25.74
CA THR A 883 0.00 11.56 25.94
C THR A 883 -1.16 10.91 26.72
N GLU A 884 -2.06 10.21 26.02
CA GLU A 884 -2.69 9.00 26.53
C GLU A 884 -2.64 7.90 25.47
N ARG A 885 -1.87 6.86 25.80
CA ARG A 885 -1.84 5.58 25.11
C ARG A 885 -3.24 4.97 25.14
N ALA A 886 -3.88 4.83 23.98
CA ALA A 886 -4.84 3.76 23.78
C ALA A 886 -4.03 2.47 23.54
N SER A 887 -4.14 1.51 24.45
CA SER A 887 -3.64 0.16 24.29
C SER A 887 -4.29 -0.47 23.06
N ALA A 888 -3.51 -0.62 21.99
CA ALA A 888 -3.90 -1.37 20.80
C ALA A 888 -4.20 -2.82 21.19
N ALA A 889 -5.47 -3.20 21.17
CA ALA A 889 -5.86 -4.59 21.24
C ALA A 889 -5.55 -5.22 19.88
N ASN A 890 -4.61 -6.16 19.87
CA ASN A 890 -4.29 -7.00 18.73
C ASN A 890 -5.56 -7.65 18.16
N SER A 891 -5.98 -7.20 16.97
CA SER A 891 -6.96 -7.91 16.14
C SER A 891 -6.28 -8.44 14.88
N CYS A 892 -5.81 -9.68 14.97
CA CYS A 892 -5.45 -10.48 13.79
C CYS A 892 -6.71 -10.78 12.97
N VAL A 893 -6.92 -10.16 11.81
CA VAL A 893 -7.96 -10.58 10.85
C VAL A 893 -7.54 -10.34 9.38
N ASN A 894 -7.24 -11.42 8.67
CA ASN A 894 -7.31 -11.67 7.21
C ASN A 894 -7.15 -10.48 6.22
N GLY A 895 -5.91 -10.22 5.77
CA GLY A 895 -5.58 -9.33 4.63
C GLY A 895 -6.11 -9.79 3.26
N SER A 896 -6.55 -11.04 3.14
CA SER A 896 -7.06 -11.65 1.90
C SER A 896 -8.40 -11.11 1.37
N LEU A 897 -9.15 -10.35 2.18
CA LEU A 897 -10.53 -9.94 1.89
C LEU A 897 -10.70 -8.47 1.50
N TRP A 898 -9.73 -7.62 1.88
CA TRP A 898 -9.68 -6.22 1.46
C TRP A 898 -9.13 -6.07 0.05
N LEU A 899 -8.17 -6.92 -0.27
CA LEU A 899 -7.70 -7.11 -1.62
C LEU A 899 -8.92 -7.36 -2.51
N SER A 900 -9.90 -8.18 -2.12
CA SER A 900 -11.18 -8.33 -2.83
C SER A 900 -12.00 -7.04 -3.02
N ALA A 901 -11.84 -6.00 -2.19
CA ALA A 901 -12.46 -4.68 -2.31
C ALA A 901 -11.73 -3.76 -3.28
N LEU A 902 -10.41 -3.69 -3.14
CA LEU A 902 -9.53 -2.97 -4.05
C LEU A 902 -9.42 -3.68 -5.40
N LEU A 903 -9.67 -4.99 -5.45
CA LEU A 903 -9.89 -5.85 -6.60
C LEU A 903 -11.30 -5.77 -7.13
N ALA A 904 -12.35 -5.59 -6.32
CA ALA A 904 -13.65 -5.25 -6.89
C ALA A 904 -13.56 -3.89 -7.58
N SER A 905 -12.77 -2.98 -7.00
CA SER A 905 -12.42 -1.67 -7.53
C SER A 905 -11.40 -1.75 -8.68
N TRP A 906 -10.50 -2.73 -8.70
CA TRP A 906 -9.50 -2.91 -9.76
C TRP A 906 -9.98 -3.83 -10.89
N MET A 907 -10.76 -4.86 -10.61
CA MET A 907 -11.66 -5.47 -11.60
C MET A 907 -12.71 -4.47 -12.08
N MET A 908 -12.88 -3.35 -11.37
CA MET A 908 -13.54 -2.16 -11.89
C MET A 908 -12.58 -1.28 -12.73
N LEU A 909 -11.26 -1.23 -12.47
CA LEU A 909 -10.26 -0.58 -13.37
C LEU A 909 -10.07 -1.17 -14.72
N VAL A 910 -10.11 -2.47 -14.66
CA VAL A 910 -10.15 -3.30 -15.80
C VAL A 910 -11.63 -3.78 -15.86
N ALA A 911 -12.57 -3.01 -15.25
CA ALA A 911 -13.95 -2.75 -15.71
C ALA A 911 -14.00 -1.54 -16.64
#